data_AF-A0A7S3V2A5-F1
#
_entry.id   AF-A0A7S3V2A5-F1
#
_cell.length_a   1.000
_cell.length_b   1.000
_cell.length_c   1.000
_cell.angle_alpha   90.00
_cell.angle_beta   90.00
_cell.angle_gamma   90.00
#
_symmetry.space_group_name_H-M   'P 1'
#
loop_
_entity.id
_entity.type
_entity.pdbx_description
1 polymer ?
#
loop_
_entity_poly.entity_id
_entity_poly.type
_entity_poly.pdbx_seq_one_letter_code
_entity_poly.pdbx_strand_id
1 'polypeptide(L)'
;MSVLKVSVLLLLVTQISVADTGENCLNPQEDEQLKTSIKFIEKALDVVSLGLNAAAEIEKEEDVKEKLKQASVIVTLINKDLISNLTEIVEEACGHCSDILKTVKDAVADIEKTLLDIDPDWKDDPIYQTVTTAIDAVVKIAESLCSSKAAVMLMDDEDCLTPKQDKELKVSINYIEKFLEVASFALKAAAELEKDEKIKQQLEEAATIIISINENLVFDLTRIVEEACGHCSDIMKAINDAVDDIEKALLDIEPAWKDDPIYKAVTTAVDAIVKVGEDLCRTDPEWDMSLRVAHKKHAHLLKKDSCLTPEQDKEIEEVTKFAEWVFNVAVIGLNHAASKLPDGEKKTEIRLAARILQDISNDIIKNIKAIVDEDCGTCTDIVKAVLDAFDDIEKLFTDIDPEWEKNHVFEAVTHAMKLFINRVRQLCPSNQKLVKQDCLTPQQDEQLKISIKYIEKLLGAAVLALDTAAAVEQDPEIKAKVTEAAVVIKAINQDLVSKLTKIVEEACGSCSDIVDTINDAIDAIVETLAGIDPNWEKGPKFQALAAAIKFIVKFAERICSRSMSTMEIQNSCLTPQQDKELGYIADFAEKGFDVAAIGLRRAAFKQSDEGLKQEILEAADDVQAISDDTVKNLKSIADEACGTCSEVVQAIEDSFDALDQKFKDIDPNWKSKAVFEALGYAMNLVFDKIKVTCERGRFPGKNLNEDPCLKPEEREQMDKIVNYVNEFLNAAAVAIENTLSRIDDQDMKEKLKMVEIVVRAVNKDIVQNIEKIANEACGSCADVVKAIQDSLKYLQQTVKDIDPDWERNPAFSVLEVAIDGALKMANELCSHVPSQSVSVQIY
;
A
#
# COMPACT_ATOMS: atom_id res chain seq x y z
N MET A 1 39.54 8.53 23.01
CA MET A 1 40.19 8.19 24.30
C MET A 1 40.36 9.44 25.17
N SER A 2 39.76 9.42 26.37
CA SER A 2 40.05 10.29 27.54
C SER A 2 39.48 11.72 27.63
N VAL A 3 38.15 11.91 27.51
CA VAL A 3 37.40 13.00 28.21
C VAL A 3 35.95 12.61 28.63
N LEU A 4 35.37 11.52 28.11
CA LEU A 4 33.92 11.23 28.24
C LEU A 4 33.45 10.49 29.51
N LYS A 5 34.06 10.70 30.69
CA LYS A 5 33.74 9.92 31.91
C LYS A 5 33.16 10.67 33.13
N VAL A 6 32.74 11.94 33.04
CA VAL A 6 32.39 12.69 34.27
C VAL A 6 31.04 13.43 34.30
N SER A 7 30.30 13.66 33.21
CA SER A 7 29.11 14.55 33.30
C SER A 7 27.73 13.86 33.30
N VAL A 8 27.62 12.56 33.05
CA VAL A 8 26.31 11.85 33.04
C VAL A 8 26.10 10.95 34.28
N LEU A 9 27.15 10.74 35.09
CA LEU A 9 27.10 9.81 36.23
C LEU A 9 26.77 10.45 37.60
N LEU A 10 26.36 11.73 37.66
CA LEU A 10 26.16 12.45 38.94
C LEU A 10 24.72 12.85 39.27
N LEU A 11 23.70 12.39 38.54
CA LEU A 11 22.30 12.73 38.84
C LEU A 11 21.35 11.55 39.13
N LEU A 12 21.82 10.29 39.13
CA LEU A 12 20.92 9.13 39.28
C LEU A 12 21.38 8.07 40.31
N VAL A 13 22.02 8.48 41.40
CA VAL A 13 22.14 7.61 42.59
C VAL A 13 21.87 8.39 43.87
N THR A 14 20.59 8.57 44.19
CA THR A 14 20.11 8.56 45.58
C THR A 14 18.73 7.92 45.65
N GLN A 15 18.60 6.95 46.54
CA GLN A 15 17.55 5.94 46.66
C GLN A 15 16.13 6.48 46.90
N ILE A 16 15.14 5.84 46.28
CA ILE A 16 13.92 5.42 46.98
C ILE A 16 13.64 3.96 46.58
N SER A 17 13.98 3.03 47.45
CA SER A 17 13.37 1.70 47.45
C SER A 17 11.97 1.83 48.05
N VAL A 18 10.96 1.94 47.19
CA VAL A 18 9.58 1.61 47.59
C VAL A 18 9.46 0.10 47.44
N ALA A 19 9.30 -0.61 48.56
CA ALA A 19 8.89 -2.00 48.52
C ALA A 19 7.49 -2.05 47.92
N ASP A 20 7.39 -2.65 46.73
CA ASP A 20 6.15 -2.95 46.03
C ASP A 20 5.31 -3.90 46.91
N THR A 21 4.29 -3.34 47.59
CA THR A 21 3.29 -4.15 48.27
C THR A 21 2.30 -4.61 47.20
N GLY A 22 2.58 -5.79 46.65
CA GLY A 22 1.92 -6.37 45.49
C GLY A 22 0.40 -6.28 45.52
N GLU A 23 -0.15 -5.99 44.33
CA GLU A 23 -1.53 -6.27 43.83
C GLU A 23 -1.93 -5.34 42.67
N ASN A 24 -1.07 -4.41 42.22
CA ASN A 24 -1.46 -3.47 41.16
C ASN A 24 -1.07 -3.99 39.77
N CYS A 25 -2.02 -4.65 39.11
CA CYS A 25 -2.01 -4.93 37.66
C CYS A 25 -1.84 -3.63 36.85
N LEU A 26 -1.37 -3.74 35.61
CA LEU A 26 -1.50 -2.65 34.63
C LEU A 26 -2.98 -2.26 34.49
N ASN A 27 -3.25 -0.96 34.48
CA ASN A 27 -4.58 -0.46 34.10
C ASN A 27 -4.73 -0.47 32.56
N PRO A 28 -5.96 -0.39 32.01
CA PRO A 28 -6.17 -0.49 30.55
C PRO A 28 -5.40 0.53 29.71
N GLN A 29 -5.10 1.72 30.25
CA GLN A 29 -4.28 2.72 29.55
C GLN A 29 -2.80 2.34 29.55
N GLU A 30 -2.27 1.85 30.67
CA GLU A 30 -0.91 1.31 30.77
C GLU A 30 -0.74 0.07 29.88
N ASP A 31 -1.78 -0.76 29.77
CA ASP A 31 -1.84 -1.94 28.89
C ASP A 31 -1.73 -1.55 27.41
N GLU A 32 -2.48 -0.52 26.99
CA GLU A 32 -2.43 -0.04 25.61
C GLU A 32 -1.11 0.67 25.30
N GLN A 33 -0.58 1.47 26.23
CA GLN A 33 0.76 2.08 26.10
C GLN A 33 1.85 1.02 25.99
N LEU A 34 1.72 -0.08 26.73
CA LEU A 34 2.65 -1.19 26.66
C LEU A 34 2.55 -1.92 25.31
N LYS A 35 1.36 -2.19 24.77
CA LYS A 35 1.20 -2.77 23.42
C LYS A 35 1.85 -1.93 22.34
N THR A 36 1.66 -0.61 22.39
CA THR A 36 2.31 0.32 21.46
C THR A 36 3.83 0.29 21.61
N SER A 37 4.32 0.30 22.85
CA SER A 37 5.75 0.23 23.15
C SER A 37 6.39 -1.09 22.73
N ILE A 38 5.66 -2.22 22.83
CA ILE A 38 6.10 -3.53 22.33
C ILE A 38 6.33 -3.47 20.82
N LYS A 39 5.38 -2.94 20.04
CA LYS A 39 5.56 -2.75 18.59
C LYS A 39 6.76 -1.86 18.27
N PHE A 40 7.00 -0.83 19.09
CA PHE A 40 8.16 0.05 18.89
C PHE A 40 9.49 -0.67 19.20
N ILE A 41 9.56 -1.41 20.30
CA ILE A 41 10.72 -2.26 20.65
C ILE A 41 10.98 -3.27 19.53
N GLU A 42 9.93 -3.87 18.96
CA GLU A 42 10.03 -4.80 17.83
C GLU A 42 10.72 -4.15 16.64
N LYS A 43 10.25 -2.95 16.26
CA LYS A 43 10.81 -2.20 15.12
C LYS A 43 12.24 -1.74 15.38
N ALA A 44 12.54 -1.24 16.57
CA ALA A 44 13.90 -0.80 16.92
C ALA A 44 14.90 -1.95 16.79
N LEU A 45 14.56 -3.15 17.29
CA LEU A 45 15.43 -4.32 17.20
C LEU A 45 15.52 -4.88 15.76
N ASP A 46 14.46 -4.77 14.97
CA ASP A 46 14.51 -5.09 13.53
C ASP A 46 15.47 -4.16 12.77
N VAL A 47 15.45 -2.85 13.07
CA VAL A 47 16.39 -1.88 12.48
C VAL A 47 17.83 -2.20 12.85
N VAL A 48 18.09 -2.56 14.11
CA VAL A 48 19.43 -3.00 14.54
C VAL A 48 19.88 -4.24 13.78
N SER A 49 19.00 -5.22 13.62
CA SER A 49 19.29 -6.44 12.85
C SER A 49 19.61 -6.11 11.39
N LEU A 50 18.84 -5.21 10.78
CA LEU A 50 19.07 -4.75 9.41
C LEU A 50 20.41 -4.01 9.28
N GLY A 51 20.70 -3.10 10.19
CA GLY A 51 21.96 -2.34 10.24
C GLY A 51 23.18 -3.26 10.37
N LEU A 52 23.10 -4.30 11.21
CA LEU A 52 24.14 -5.31 11.35
C LEU A 52 24.33 -6.13 10.06
N ASN A 53 23.25 -6.48 9.34
CA ASN A 53 23.36 -7.15 8.04
C ASN A 53 23.97 -6.24 6.97
N ALA A 54 23.57 -4.96 6.92
CA ALA A 54 24.13 -4.00 5.98
C ALA A 54 25.63 -3.76 6.23
N ALA A 55 26.01 -3.58 7.51
CA ALA A 55 27.40 -3.50 7.93
C ALA A 55 28.19 -4.74 7.51
N ALA A 56 27.61 -5.94 7.67
CA ALA A 56 28.23 -7.17 7.22
C ALA A 56 28.46 -7.22 5.70
N GLU A 57 27.57 -6.64 4.89
CA GLU A 57 27.74 -6.66 3.43
C GLU A 57 28.84 -5.74 2.92
N ILE A 58 29.13 -4.64 3.62
CA ILE A 58 30.19 -3.69 3.26
C ILE A 58 31.54 -4.01 3.94
N GLU A 59 31.54 -4.85 4.96
CA GLU A 59 32.74 -5.31 5.65
C GLU A 59 33.62 -6.20 4.74
N LYS A 60 34.92 -5.92 4.73
CA LYS A 60 35.92 -6.58 3.89
C LYS A 60 36.62 -7.74 4.61
N GLU A 61 36.67 -7.69 5.94
CA GLU A 61 37.24 -8.78 6.76
C GLU A 61 36.18 -9.87 6.97
N GLU A 62 36.40 -11.04 6.36
CA GLU A 62 35.41 -12.13 6.31
C GLU A 62 34.98 -12.62 7.71
N ASP A 63 35.88 -12.60 8.68
CA ASP A 63 35.56 -12.96 10.07
C ASP A 63 34.68 -11.91 10.75
N VAL A 64 34.91 -10.62 10.49
CA VAL A 64 34.06 -9.53 11.01
C VAL A 64 32.68 -9.55 10.33
N LYS A 65 32.64 -9.79 9.01
CA LYS A 65 31.40 -9.99 8.25
C LYS A 65 30.53 -11.12 8.82
N GLU A 66 31.12 -12.29 9.08
CA GLU A 66 30.40 -13.43 9.64
C GLU A 66 29.92 -13.15 11.07
N LYS A 67 30.74 -12.48 11.89
CA LYS A 67 30.34 -12.03 13.23
C LYS A 67 29.15 -11.06 13.22
N LEU A 68 29.13 -10.11 12.29
CA LEU A 68 28.03 -9.14 12.13
C LEU A 68 26.73 -9.85 11.70
N LYS A 69 26.80 -10.83 10.78
CA LYS A 69 25.65 -11.67 10.42
C LYS A 69 25.13 -12.48 11.59
N GLN A 70 26.03 -13.09 12.37
CA GLN A 70 25.65 -13.84 13.57
C GLN A 70 24.98 -12.92 14.59
N ALA A 71 25.53 -11.73 14.83
CA ALA A 71 24.93 -10.73 15.70
C ALA A 71 23.51 -10.33 15.24
N SER A 72 23.30 -10.10 13.93
CA SER A 72 21.97 -9.82 13.36
C SER A 72 20.96 -10.94 13.63
N VAL A 73 21.34 -12.20 13.36
CA VAL A 73 20.48 -13.37 13.61
C VAL A 73 20.09 -13.45 15.08
N ILE A 74 21.05 -13.20 15.97
CA ILE A 74 20.83 -13.24 17.42
C ILE A 74 19.89 -12.12 17.86
N VAL A 75 20.10 -10.88 17.40
CA VAL A 75 19.19 -9.77 17.70
C VAL A 75 17.78 -10.08 17.21
N THR A 76 17.63 -10.70 16.04
CA THR A 76 16.33 -11.12 15.49
C THR A 76 15.65 -12.19 16.35
N LEU A 77 16.40 -13.17 16.85
CA LEU A 77 15.88 -14.21 17.73
C LEU A 77 15.46 -13.63 19.08
N ILE A 78 16.30 -12.77 19.66
CA ILE A 78 15.99 -12.11 20.93
C ILE A 78 14.81 -11.15 20.77
N ASN A 79 14.68 -10.47 19.63
CA ASN A 79 13.50 -9.66 19.32
C ASN A 79 12.23 -10.53 19.42
N LYS A 80 12.19 -11.67 18.73
CA LYS A 80 11.03 -12.58 18.77
C LYS A 80 10.73 -13.06 20.19
N ASP A 81 11.75 -13.48 20.95
CA ASP A 81 11.56 -13.97 22.32
C ASP A 81 11.11 -12.85 23.26
N LEU A 82 11.70 -11.65 23.16
CA LEU A 82 11.33 -10.48 23.96
C LEU A 82 9.90 -10.05 23.67
N ILE A 83 9.52 -9.93 22.39
CA ILE A 83 8.18 -9.52 21.98
C ILE A 83 7.15 -10.56 22.40
N SER A 84 7.45 -11.86 22.26
CA SER A 84 6.59 -12.93 22.76
C SER A 84 6.38 -12.82 24.27
N ASN A 85 7.45 -12.66 25.05
CA ASN A 85 7.36 -12.59 26.51
C ASN A 85 6.65 -11.31 26.99
N LEU A 86 6.87 -10.17 26.33
CA LEU A 86 6.18 -8.92 26.66
C LEU A 86 4.70 -8.99 26.28
N THR A 87 4.37 -9.64 25.17
CA THR A 87 2.97 -9.87 24.75
C THR A 87 2.27 -10.80 25.74
N GLU A 88 2.94 -11.85 26.22
CA GLU A 88 2.38 -12.74 27.24
C GLU A 88 2.09 -11.96 28.55
N ILE A 89 2.99 -11.07 28.98
CA ILE A 89 2.76 -10.21 30.16
C ILE A 89 1.56 -9.26 29.99
N VAL A 90 1.35 -8.75 28.77
CA VAL A 90 0.19 -7.92 28.40
C VAL A 90 -1.11 -8.71 28.38
N GLU A 91 -1.08 -9.92 27.84
CA GLU A 91 -2.27 -10.78 27.68
C GLU A 91 -2.66 -11.49 28.99
N GLU A 92 -1.72 -11.63 29.93
CA GLU A 92 -2.01 -12.11 31.27
C GLU A 92 -2.96 -11.16 32.01
N ALA A 93 -3.93 -11.73 32.73
CA ALA A 93 -4.99 -10.98 33.40
C ALA A 93 -4.50 -9.94 34.43
N CYS A 94 -3.21 -9.93 34.76
CA CYS A 94 -2.59 -8.99 35.69
C CYS A 94 -1.07 -8.84 35.44
N GLY A 95 -0.65 -8.31 34.29
CA GLY A 95 0.76 -7.97 34.05
C GLY A 95 1.31 -6.97 35.07
N HIS A 96 2.58 -7.11 35.47
CA HIS A 96 3.25 -6.19 36.39
C HIS A 96 4.47 -5.51 35.76
N CYS A 97 4.67 -4.22 36.06
CA CYS A 97 5.85 -3.44 35.65
C CYS A 97 7.18 -4.12 36.00
N SER A 98 7.24 -4.83 37.14
CA SER A 98 8.44 -5.58 37.54
C SER A 98 8.78 -6.70 36.55
N ASP A 99 7.77 -7.34 35.97
CA ASP A 99 7.94 -8.45 35.04
C ASP A 99 8.36 -7.92 33.66
N ILE A 100 7.79 -6.81 33.20
CA ILE A 100 8.22 -6.12 31.97
C ILE A 100 9.69 -5.74 32.06
N LEU A 101 10.05 -5.01 33.12
CA LEU A 101 11.41 -4.49 33.28
C LEU A 101 12.42 -5.63 33.43
N LYS A 102 12.03 -6.71 34.11
CA LYS A 102 12.86 -7.91 34.23
C LYS A 102 13.03 -8.59 32.88
N THR A 103 11.96 -8.84 32.13
CA THR A 103 12.00 -9.46 30.81
C THR A 103 12.87 -8.67 29.83
N VAL A 104 12.74 -7.34 29.81
CA VAL A 104 13.59 -6.47 28.98
C VAL A 104 15.05 -6.53 29.41
N LYS A 105 15.35 -6.48 30.72
CA LYS A 105 16.73 -6.56 31.22
C LYS A 105 17.36 -7.92 30.98
N ASP A 106 16.60 -9.00 31.10
CA ASP A 106 17.06 -10.35 30.81
C ASP A 106 17.38 -10.50 29.31
N ALA A 107 16.50 -10.03 28.42
CA ALA A 107 16.75 -10.02 26.98
C ALA A 107 17.99 -9.19 26.59
N VAL A 108 18.14 -8.00 27.18
CA VAL A 108 19.31 -7.14 26.97
C VAL A 108 20.59 -7.83 27.46
N ALA A 109 20.56 -8.46 28.64
CA ALA A 109 21.71 -9.20 29.15
C ALA A 109 22.11 -10.36 28.21
N ASP A 110 21.13 -11.03 27.59
CA ASP A 110 21.38 -12.08 26.61
C ASP A 110 21.98 -11.52 25.30
N ILE A 111 21.53 -10.36 24.82
CA ILE A 111 22.16 -9.66 23.68
C ILE A 111 23.60 -9.31 24.02
N GLU A 112 23.83 -8.64 25.15
CA GLU A 112 25.17 -8.19 25.55
C GLU A 112 26.14 -9.35 25.72
N LYS A 113 25.69 -10.43 26.37
CA LYS A 113 26.49 -11.65 26.56
C LYS A 113 26.85 -12.29 25.22
N THR A 114 25.89 -12.36 24.31
CA THR A 114 26.13 -12.99 23.01
C THR A 114 27.06 -12.14 22.15
N LEU A 115 26.91 -10.81 22.19
CA LEU A 115 27.85 -9.90 21.53
C LEU A 115 29.25 -9.99 22.14
N LEU A 116 29.38 -10.16 23.47
CA LEU A 116 30.68 -10.42 24.12
C LEU A 116 31.32 -11.75 23.66
N ASP A 117 30.51 -12.78 23.41
CA ASP A 117 30.99 -14.06 22.90
C ASP A 117 31.45 -13.98 21.42
N ILE A 118 30.86 -13.07 20.64
CA ILE A 118 31.21 -12.78 19.24
C ILE A 118 32.46 -11.89 19.16
N ASP A 119 32.43 -10.78 19.89
CA ASP A 119 33.51 -9.80 19.96
C ASP A 119 33.64 -9.24 21.38
N PRO A 120 34.70 -9.61 22.14
CA PRO A 120 34.89 -9.15 23.51
C PRO A 120 34.98 -7.62 23.66
N ASP A 121 35.34 -6.90 22.60
CA ASP A 121 35.56 -5.46 22.60
C ASP A 121 34.39 -4.69 21.95
N TRP A 122 33.26 -5.35 21.63
CA TRP A 122 32.14 -4.76 20.88
C TRP A 122 31.62 -3.42 21.46
N LYS A 123 31.58 -3.26 22.79
CA LYS A 123 31.09 -2.01 23.43
C LYS A 123 31.97 -0.79 23.11
N ASP A 124 33.24 -1.01 22.81
CA ASP A 124 34.21 0.04 22.48
C ASP A 124 34.40 0.19 20.96
N ASP A 125 33.80 -0.70 20.15
CA ASP A 125 33.88 -0.70 18.70
C ASP A 125 32.80 0.24 18.09
N PRO A 126 33.20 1.25 17.29
CA PRO A 126 32.26 2.15 16.62
C PRO A 126 31.19 1.45 15.79
N ILE A 127 31.48 0.27 15.21
CA ILE A 127 30.55 -0.51 14.40
C ILE A 127 29.33 -0.97 15.22
N TYR A 128 29.52 -1.20 16.52
CA TYR A 128 28.47 -1.71 17.40
C TYR A 128 27.83 -0.63 18.29
N GLN A 129 28.23 0.65 18.18
CA GLN A 129 27.61 1.75 18.95
C GLN A 129 26.11 1.87 18.71
N THR A 130 25.66 1.59 17.48
CA THR A 130 24.23 1.57 17.13
C THR A 130 23.49 0.50 17.94
N VAL A 131 24.11 -0.66 18.14
CA VAL A 131 23.54 -1.75 18.96
C VAL A 131 23.44 -1.34 20.42
N THR A 132 24.49 -0.72 20.97
CA THR A 132 24.48 -0.22 22.36
C THR A 132 23.41 0.85 22.57
N THR A 133 23.26 1.77 21.61
CA THR A 133 22.28 2.86 21.66
C THR A 133 20.85 2.33 21.63
N ALA A 134 20.58 1.36 20.75
CA ALA A 134 19.26 0.74 20.66
C ALA A 134 18.91 -0.08 21.91
N ILE A 135 19.88 -0.82 22.46
CA ILE A 135 19.72 -1.54 23.74
C ILE A 135 19.36 -0.56 24.87
N ASP A 136 20.10 0.55 24.99
CA ASP A 136 19.84 1.57 26.00
C ASP A 136 18.45 2.21 25.82
N ALA A 137 18.02 2.43 24.58
CA ALA A 137 16.68 2.94 24.27
C ALA A 137 15.58 1.97 24.72
N VAL A 138 15.71 0.68 24.42
CA VAL A 138 14.76 -0.36 24.83
C VAL A 138 14.65 -0.44 26.37
N VAL A 139 15.79 -0.38 27.08
CA VAL A 139 15.78 -0.35 28.55
C VAL A 139 15.08 0.90 29.08
N LYS A 140 15.37 2.08 28.51
CA LYS A 140 14.75 3.34 28.94
C LYS A 140 13.23 3.36 28.70
N ILE A 141 12.76 2.81 27.59
CA ILE A 141 11.33 2.65 27.30
C ILE A 141 10.67 1.76 28.37
N ALA A 142 11.28 0.62 28.69
CA ALA A 142 10.77 -0.25 29.73
C ALA A 142 10.76 0.45 31.10
N GLU A 143 11.81 1.20 31.43
CA GLU A 143 11.89 1.96 32.67
C GLU A 143 10.86 3.10 32.75
N SER A 144 10.60 3.83 31.65
CA SER A 144 9.63 4.92 31.62
C SER A 144 8.20 4.42 31.81
N LEU A 145 7.83 3.33 31.11
CA LEU A 145 6.53 2.67 31.28
C LEU A 145 6.30 2.21 32.73
N CYS A 146 7.38 1.76 33.38
CA CYS A 146 7.32 1.24 34.74
C CYS A 146 7.44 2.31 35.83
N SER A 147 7.81 3.54 35.48
CA SER A 147 8.04 4.64 36.43
C SER A 147 6.84 5.58 36.62
N SER A 148 5.79 5.42 35.80
CA SER A 148 4.61 6.32 35.74
C SER A 148 3.72 6.30 36.99
N LYS A 149 3.89 5.33 37.91
CA LYS A 149 3.10 5.22 39.16
C LYS A 149 3.26 6.41 40.14
N ALA A 150 4.18 7.34 39.89
CA ALA A 150 4.36 8.51 40.76
C ALA A 150 3.54 9.77 40.35
N ALA A 151 2.95 9.83 39.15
CA ALA A 151 2.49 11.11 38.58
C ALA A 151 0.98 11.23 38.31
N VAL A 152 0.14 10.24 38.61
CA VAL A 152 -1.34 10.36 38.44
C VAL A 152 -2.00 10.86 39.73
N MET A 153 -1.52 12.00 40.24
CA MET A 153 -2.23 12.78 41.25
C MET A 153 -2.54 14.15 40.66
N LEU A 154 -3.76 14.29 40.12
CA LEU A 154 -4.51 15.52 39.87
C LEU A 154 -3.69 16.82 40.01
N MET A 155 -3.07 17.29 38.93
CA MET A 155 -2.55 18.65 38.85
C MET A 155 -3.30 19.42 37.77
N ASP A 156 -3.98 20.50 38.21
CA ASP A 156 -4.41 21.62 37.39
C ASP A 156 -3.16 22.39 36.92
N ASP A 157 -2.30 21.76 36.10
CA ASP A 157 -1.10 22.42 35.60
C ASP A 157 -1.42 23.19 34.32
N GLU A 158 -1.32 24.52 34.42
CA GLU A 158 -1.50 25.49 33.35
C GLU A 158 -0.49 25.34 32.20
N ASP A 159 0.39 24.32 32.25
CA ASP A 159 1.51 24.09 31.33
C ASP A 159 1.31 22.89 30.38
N CYS A 160 0.22 22.12 30.47
CA CYS A 160 -0.04 21.05 29.50
C CYS A 160 -0.33 21.62 28.10
N LEU A 161 0.05 20.89 27.05
CA LEU A 161 -0.40 21.17 25.69
C LEU A 161 -1.92 21.21 25.66
N THR A 162 -2.46 22.27 25.07
CA THR A 162 -3.89 22.32 24.78
C THR A 162 -4.23 21.26 23.72
N PRO A 163 -5.48 20.75 23.66
CA PRO A 163 -5.88 19.79 22.61
C PRO A 163 -5.64 20.29 21.18
N LYS A 164 -5.66 21.62 20.99
CA LYS A 164 -5.31 22.25 19.72
C LYS A 164 -3.82 22.10 19.42
N GLN A 165 -2.95 22.42 20.38
CA GLN A 165 -1.50 22.24 20.23
C GLN A 165 -1.12 20.78 20.05
N ASP A 166 -1.80 19.85 20.73
CA ASP A 166 -1.60 18.40 20.53
C ASP A 166 -1.87 17.98 19.08
N LYS A 167 -2.99 18.44 18.51
CA LYS A 167 -3.32 18.17 17.10
C LYS A 167 -2.35 18.83 16.13
N GLU A 168 -1.96 20.08 16.39
CA GLU A 168 -0.97 20.80 15.57
C GLU A 168 0.41 20.14 15.66
N LEU A 169 0.78 19.60 16.82
CA LEU A 169 2.02 18.88 17.03
C LEU A 169 2.04 17.55 16.26
N LYS A 170 0.97 16.74 16.32
CA LYS A 170 0.83 15.52 15.49
C LYS A 170 1.04 15.79 14.00
N VAL A 171 0.44 16.86 13.50
CA VAL A 171 0.61 17.29 12.11
C VAL A 171 2.05 17.74 11.85
N SER A 172 2.66 18.47 12.78
CA SER A 172 4.03 18.94 12.68
C SER A 172 5.07 17.83 12.76
N ILE A 173 4.83 16.76 13.52
CA ILE A 173 5.69 15.56 13.59
C ILE A 173 5.85 14.95 12.21
N ASN A 174 4.75 14.74 11.49
CA ASN A 174 4.79 14.23 10.11
C ASN A 174 5.55 15.18 9.16
N TYR A 175 5.43 16.50 9.35
CA TYR A 175 6.23 17.45 8.56
C TYR A 175 7.72 17.36 8.88
N ILE A 176 8.08 17.31 10.15
CA ILE A 176 9.47 17.16 10.59
C ILE A 176 10.06 15.86 10.04
N GLU A 177 9.28 14.78 10.10
CA GLU A 177 9.64 13.47 9.55
C GLU A 177 9.98 13.54 8.06
N LYS A 178 9.01 14.00 7.25
CA LYS A 178 9.17 14.10 5.79
C LYS A 178 10.28 15.07 5.41
N PHE A 179 10.48 16.10 6.21
CA PHE A 179 11.49 17.12 5.95
C PHE A 179 12.91 16.60 6.15
N LEU A 180 13.16 15.89 7.25
CA LEU A 180 14.46 15.27 7.50
C LEU A 180 14.72 14.10 6.53
N GLU A 181 13.66 13.40 6.11
CA GLU A 181 13.73 12.39 5.04
C GLU A 181 14.21 13.01 3.72
N VAL A 182 13.59 14.11 3.26
CA VAL A 182 14.03 14.84 2.05
C VAL A 182 15.48 15.35 2.18
N ALA A 183 15.86 15.86 3.35
CA ALA A 183 17.24 16.31 3.59
C ALA A 183 18.24 15.15 3.46
N SER A 184 17.91 13.98 4.02
CA SER A 184 18.74 12.78 3.89
C SER A 184 18.85 12.32 2.43
N PHE A 185 17.75 12.37 1.68
CA PHE A 185 17.71 11.99 0.28
C PHE A 185 18.57 12.92 -0.57
N ALA A 186 18.48 14.23 -0.34
CA ALA A 186 19.32 15.22 -1.03
C ALA A 186 20.82 15.00 -0.76
N LEU A 187 21.19 14.60 0.47
CA LEU A 187 22.57 14.26 0.80
C LEU A 187 23.04 12.99 0.09
N LYS A 188 22.21 11.94 0.00
CA LYS A 188 22.53 10.72 -0.77
C LYS A 188 22.72 11.04 -2.25
N ALA A 189 21.81 11.82 -2.85
CA ALA A 189 21.93 12.25 -4.24
C ALA A 189 23.20 13.10 -4.46
N ALA A 190 23.54 13.98 -3.52
CA ALA A 190 24.79 14.73 -3.58
C ALA A 190 26.02 13.82 -3.50
N ALA A 191 25.97 12.78 -2.67
CA ALA A 191 27.05 11.80 -2.52
C ALA A 191 27.34 11.05 -3.83
N GLU A 192 26.29 10.62 -4.53
CA GLU A 192 26.43 9.90 -5.80
C GLU A 192 27.05 10.74 -6.92
N LEU A 193 26.84 12.05 -6.88
CA LEU A 193 27.41 12.99 -7.85
C LEU A 193 28.84 13.42 -7.51
N GLU A 194 29.28 13.18 -6.27
CA GLU A 194 30.60 13.55 -5.82
C GLU A 194 31.64 12.54 -6.31
N LYS A 195 32.74 13.07 -6.83
CA LYS A 195 33.84 12.26 -7.41
C LYS A 195 34.93 11.98 -6.40
N ASP A 196 35.04 12.82 -5.38
CA ASP A 196 35.94 12.58 -4.26
C ASP A 196 35.31 11.55 -3.32
N GLU A 197 35.91 10.36 -3.26
CA GLU A 197 35.38 9.24 -2.48
C GLU A 197 35.25 9.56 -0.98
N LYS A 198 36.13 10.42 -0.45
CA LYS A 198 36.04 10.83 0.96
C LYS A 198 34.81 11.70 1.17
N ILE A 199 34.58 12.69 0.31
CA ILE A 199 33.41 13.58 0.42
C ILE A 199 32.12 12.80 0.19
N LYS A 200 32.12 11.85 -0.76
CA LYS A 200 30.99 10.95 -0.97
C LYS A 200 30.62 10.17 0.30
N GLN A 201 31.58 9.50 0.94
CA GLN A 201 31.33 8.78 2.20
C GLN A 201 30.85 9.71 3.31
N GLN A 202 31.42 10.91 3.41
CA GLN A 202 30.98 11.92 4.38
C GLN A 202 29.51 12.33 4.15
N LEU A 203 29.07 12.45 2.91
CA LEU A 203 27.68 12.77 2.57
C LEU A 203 26.71 11.61 2.85
N GLU A 204 27.11 10.37 2.57
CA GLU A 204 26.34 9.16 2.92
C GLU A 204 26.21 8.97 4.44
N GLU A 205 27.29 9.21 5.18
CA GLU A 205 27.32 9.19 6.64
C GLU A 205 26.40 10.28 7.21
N ALA A 206 26.49 11.50 6.68
CA ALA A 206 25.61 12.60 7.07
C ALA A 206 24.12 12.28 6.81
N ALA A 207 23.79 11.69 5.67
CA ALA A 207 22.42 11.27 5.36
C ALA A 207 21.90 10.22 6.35
N THR A 208 22.74 9.24 6.69
CA THR A 208 22.42 8.18 7.66
C THR A 208 22.17 8.74 9.05
N ILE A 209 22.99 9.71 9.48
CA ILE A 209 22.82 10.39 10.76
C ILE A 209 21.50 11.17 10.78
N ILE A 210 21.17 11.90 9.72
CA ILE A 210 19.90 12.63 9.64
C ILE A 210 18.70 11.68 9.73
N ILE A 211 18.76 10.50 9.08
CA ILE A 211 17.70 9.48 9.21
C ILE A 211 17.57 9.01 10.67
N SER A 212 18.68 8.69 11.33
CA SER A 212 18.64 8.24 12.73
C SER A 212 18.12 9.31 13.68
N ILE A 213 18.52 10.57 13.47
CA ILE A 213 18.01 11.70 14.28
C ILE A 213 16.54 11.95 13.98
N ASN A 214 16.10 11.78 12.73
CA ASN A 214 14.69 11.87 12.37
C ASN A 214 13.85 10.88 13.16
N GLU A 215 14.23 9.60 13.16
CA GLU A 215 13.54 8.55 13.89
C GLU A 215 13.47 8.85 15.41
N ASN A 216 14.58 9.32 16.00
CA ASN A 216 14.64 9.68 17.42
C ASN A 216 13.78 10.91 17.75
N LEU A 217 13.83 11.96 16.91
CA LEU A 217 13.04 13.18 17.11
C LEU A 217 11.54 12.91 16.95
N VAL A 218 11.14 12.17 15.92
CA VAL A 218 9.75 11.75 15.70
C VAL A 218 9.26 10.93 16.88
N PHE A 219 10.09 10.02 17.39
CA PHE A 219 9.77 9.24 18.58
C PHE A 219 9.56 10.13 19.81
N ASP A 220 10.50 11.02 20.13
CA ASP A 220 10.40 11.89 21.31
C ASP A 220 9.18 12.82 21.23
N LEU A 221 8.91 13.41 20.07
CA LEU A 221 7.75 14.26 19.87
C LEU A 221 6.43 13.47 19.95
N THR A 222 6.38 12.25 19.41
CA THR A 222 5.20 11.37 19.50
C THR A 222 4.96 10.95 20.94
N ARG A 223 6.01 10.64 21.70
CA ARG A 223 5.90 10.35 23.14
C ARG A 223 5.32 11.54 23.90
N ILE A 224 5.79 12.76 23.65
CA ILE A 224 5.27 13.98 24.30
C ILE A 224 3.77 14.18 24.00
N VAL A 225 3.36 13.89 22.77
CA VAL A 225 1.96 13.93 22.32
C VAL A 225 1.09 12.89 23.04
N GLU A 226 1.62 11.68 23.26
CA GLU A 226 0.87 10.56 23.84
C GLU A 226 0.87 10.58 25.38
N GLU A 227 1.74 11.37 26.00
CA GLU A 227 1.74 11.61 27.43
C GLU A 227 0.48 12.37 27.88
N ALA A 228 -0.05 12.02 29.04
CA ALA A 228 -1.30 12.59 29.56
C ALA A 228 -1.25 14.13 29.72
N CYS A 229 -0.05 14.70 29.80
CA CYS A 229 0.21 16.13 29.85
C CYS A 229 1.61 16.41 29.23
N GLY A 230 1.71 16.43 27.91
CA GLY A 230 2.93 16.90 27.24
C GLY A 230 3.15 18.40 27.47
N HIS A 231 4.40 18.86 27.55
CA HIS A 231 4.74 20.27 27.74
C HIS A 231 5.51 20.87 26.56
N CYS A 232 5.28 22.16 26.29
CA CYS A 232 6.04 22.93 25.29
C CYS A 232 7.55 22.93 25.54
N SER A 233 7.98 22.88 26.81
CA SER A 233 9.39 22.77 27.17
C SER A 233 10.01 21.45 26.70
N ASP A 234 9.24 20.36 26.71
CA ASP A 234 9.72 19.04 26.29
C ASP A 234 9.83 18.96 24.76
N ILE A 235 8.87 19.56 24.03
CA ILE A 235 8.93 19.69 22.57
C ILE A 235 10.18 20.46 22.16
N MET A 236 10.36 21.65 22.73
CA MET A 236 11.51 22.49 22.40
C MET A 236 12.82 21.84 22.79
N LYS A 237 12.84 21.08 23.90
CA LYS A 237 14.01 20.32 24.30
C LYS A 237 14.32 19.21 23.29
N ALA A 238 13.35 18.38 22.92
CA ALA A 238 13.55 17.33 21.93
C ALA A 238 14.04 17.88 20.58
N ILE A 239 13.43 18.97 20.11
CA ILE A 239 13.86 19.64 18.87
C ILE A 239 15.28 20.19 18.99
N ASN A 240 15.61 20.90 20.07
CA ASN A 240 16.96 21.46 20.25
C ASN A 240 18.03 20.37 20.45
N ASP A 241 17.71 19.29 21.16
CA ASP A 241 18.61 18.15 21.34
C ASP A 241 18.90 17.50 19.97
N ALA A 242 17.88 17.31 19.12
CA ALA A 242 18.05 16.81 17.76
C ALA A 242 18.86 17.76 16.86
N VAL A 243 18.63 19.08 16.98
CA VAL A 243 19.41 20.13 16.28
C VAL A 243 20.88 20.06 16.66
N ASP A 244 21.17 20.02 17.96
CA ASP A 244 22.53 19.95 18.48
C ASP A 244 23.23 18.67 18.02
N ASP A 245 22.51 17.54 18.00
CA ASP A 245 23.03 16.26 17.50
C ASP A 245 23.31 16.31 16.00
N ILE A 246 22.45 16.91 15.17
CA ILE A 246 22.69 17.10 13.73
C ILE A 246 23.91 17.98 13.52
N GLU A 247 23.97 19.15 14.16
CA GLU A 247 25.07 20.08 13.99
C GLU A 247 26.40 19.46 14.41
N LYS A 248 26.41 18.80 15.57
CA LYS A 248 27.61 18.14 16.10
C LYS A 248 28.07 17.02 15.20
N ALA A 249 27.16 16.16 14.76
CA ALA A 249 27.51 15.03 13.91
C ALA A 249 28.05 15.49 12.55
N LEU A 250 27.42 16.50 11.92
CA LEU A 250 27.94 17.08 10.67
C LEU A 250 29.32 17.71 10.86
N LEU A 251 29.57 18.35 12.00
CA LEU A 251 30.89 18.92 12.33
C LEU A 251 31.94 17.85 12.67
N ASP A 252 31.52 16.70 13.21
CA ASP A 252 32.40 15.56 13.48
C ASP A 252 32.81 14.85 12.17
N ILE A 253 31.92 14.81 11.17
CA ILE A 253 32.21 14.29 9.82
C ILE A 253 33.23 15.17 9.09
N GLU A 254 33.01 16.48 9.03
CA GLU A 254 33.94 17.42 8.40
C GLU A 254 33.85 18.82 9.04
N PRO A 255 34.81 19.18 9.93
CA PRO A 255 34.79 20.47 10.61
C PRO A 255 34.81 21.68 9.66
N ALA A 256 35.36 21.50 8.44
CA ALA A 256 35.39 22.55 7.43
C ALA A 256 34.02 22.82 6.77
N TRP A 257 33.02 21.96 6.97
CA TRP A 257 31.68 22.13 6.42
C TRP A 257 30.95 23.35 6.95
N LYS A 258 31.36 23.93 8.08
CA LYS A 258 30.71 25.13 8.64
C LYS A 258 30.57 26.29 7.64
N ASP A 259 31.49 26.39 6.68
CA ASP A 259 31.46 27.39 5.61
C ASP A 259 30.86 26.87 4.29
N ASP A 260 30.63 25.56 4.17
CA ASP A 260 30.13 24.86 2.99
C ASP A 260 28.63 25.15 2.74
N PRO A 261 28.22 25.33 1.47
CA PRO A 261 26.81 25.49 1.12
C PRO A 261 25.88 24.36 1.57
N ILE A 262 26.38 23.11 1.63
CA ILE A 262 25.59 21.93 2.06
C ILE A 262 25.26 22.05 3.55
N TYR A 263 26.26 22.34 4.39
CA TYR A 263 26.03 22.56 5.82
C TYR A 263 25.06 23.71 6.05
N LYS A 264 25.22 24.84 5.35
CA LYS A 264 24.29 25.96 5.46
C LYS A 264 22.87 25.58 5.05
N ALA A 265 22.71 24.75 4.04
CA ALA A 265 21.40 24.25 3.64
C ALA A 265 20.80 23.37 4.74
N VAL A 266 21.58 22.45 5.31
CA VAL A 266 21.13 21.57 6.40
C VAL A 266 20.82 22.37 7.67
N THR A 267 21.68 23.30 8.11
CA THR A 267 21.40 24.12 9.29
C THR A 267 20.21 25.06 9.08
N THR A 268 20.02 25.60 7.86
CA THR A 268 18.81 26.37 7.54
C THR A 268 17.55 25.50 7.64
N ALA A 269 17.68 24.23 7.26
CA ALA A 269 16.58 23.27 7.34
C ALA A 269 16.26 22.96 8.81
N VAL A 270 17.28 22.72 9.62
CA VAL A 270 17.20 22.50 11.06
C VAL A 270 16.62 23.72 11.80
N ASP A 271 17.01 24.94 11.43
CA ASP A 271 16.43 26.19 11.95
C ASP A 271 14.92 26.29 11.68
N ALA A 272 14.45 25.76 10.54
CA ALA A 272 13.02 25.73 10.22
C ALA A 272 12.26 24.78 11.16
N ILE A 273 12.83 23.64 11.52
CA ILE A 273 12.26 22.69 12.50
C ILE A 273 12.17 23.36 13.89
N VAL A 274 13.22 24.04 14.33
CA VAL A 274 13.22 24.83 15.58
C VAL A 274 12.07 25.83 15.58
N LYS A 275 11.90 26.55 14.47
CA LYS A 275 10.85 27.55 14.34
C LYS A 275 9.43 26.96 14.37
N VAL A 276 9.22 25.77 13.79
CA VAL A 276 7.96 25.03 13.92
C VAL A 276 7.66 24.72 15.39
N GLY A 277 8.67 24.25 16.13
CA GLY A 277 8.58 24.06 17.57
C GLY A 277 8.22 25.35 18.32
N GLU A 278 8.92 26.45 18.03
CA GLU A 278 8.66 27.75 18.66
C GLU A 278 7.24 28.26 18.39
N ASP A 279 6.75 28.11 17.15
CA ASP A 279 5.42 28.58 16.75
C ASP A 279 4.31 27.72 17.38
N LEU A 280 4.51 26.41 17.52
CA LEU A 280 3.65 25.51 18.31
C LEU A 280 3.61 25.90 19.80
N CYS A 281 4.78 26.27 20.33
CA CYS A 281 4.98 26.50 21.76
C CYS A 281 4.70 27.94 22.20
N ARG A 282 4.37 28.86 21.28
CA ARG A 282 4.01 30.24 21.63
C ARG A 282 2.61 30.31 22.25
N THR A 283 2.58 30.32 23.58
CA THR A 283 1.40 30.62 24.40
C THR A 283 1.20 32.13 24.57
N ASP A 284 1.08 32.90 23.48
CA ASP A 284 0.83 34.33 23.64
C ASP A 284 -0.67 34.66 23.46
N PRO A 285 -1.44 34.91 24.54
CA PRO A 285 -2.80 35.44 24.43
C PRO A 285 -2.83 36.83 23.79
N GLU A 286 -1.69 37.55 23.75
CA GLU A 286 -1.55 38.80 23.02
C GLU A 286 -1.47 38.57 21.50
N TRP A 287 -1.16 37.36 21.04
CA TRP A 287 -1.29 36.97 19.62
C TRP A 287 -2.76 36.78 19.23
N ASP A 288 -3.60 36.19 20.10
CA ASP A 288 -5.06 36.10 19.90
C ASP A 288 -5.72 37.50 19.98
N MET A 289 -5.28 38.37 20.91
CA MET A 289 -5.77 39.74 20.98
C MET A 289 -5.23 40.65 19.87
N SER A 290 -3.96 40.52 19.47
CA SER A 290 -3.38 41.21 18.32
C SER A 290 -3.96 40.66 17.01
N LEU A 291 -4.37 39.39 16.94
CA LEU A 291 -5.20 38.85 15.85
C LEU A 291 -6.55 39.56 15.83
N ARG A 292 -7.22 39.72 16.97
CA ARG A 292 -8.52 40.41 17.05
C ARG A 292 -8.40 41.91 16.74
N VAL A 293 -7.30 42.56 17.11
CA VAL A 293 -7.04 43.98 16.85
C VAL A 293 -6.53 44.21 15.43
N ALA A 294 -5.69 43.33 14.88
CA ALA A 294 -5.28 43.32 13.48
C ALA A 294 -6.46 42.96 12.57
N HIS A 295 -7.33 41.99 12.93
CA HIS A 295 -8.61 41.73 12.28
C HIS A 295 -9.47 42.99 12.24
N LYS A 296 -9.54 43.76 13.34
CA LYS A 296 -10.33 45.00 13.38
C LYS A 296 -9.72 46.15 12.57
N LYS A 297 -8.39 46.21 12.44
CA LYS A 297 -7.67 47.29 11.75
C LYS A 297 -7.44 46.99 10.26
N HIS A 298 -7.31 45.72 9.88
CA HIS A 298 -7.22 45.23 8.50
C HIS A 298 -8.60 44.95 7.87
N ALA A 299 -9.66 44.60 8.62
CA ALA A 299 -11.02 44.46 8.06
C ALA A 299 -11.59 45.76 7.47
N HIS A 300 -11.01 46.93 7.79
CA HIS A 300 -11.39 48.19 7.17
C HIS A 300 -10.54 48.56 5.93
N LEU A 301 -9.41 47.88 5.71
CA LEU A 301 -8.52 48.04 4.55
C LEU A 301 -8.60 46.90 3.54
N LEU A 302 -9.02 45.69 3.97
CA LEU A 302 -9.39 44.53 3.14
C LEU A 302 -10.90 44.52 2.84
N LYS A 303 -11.47 45.69 2.53
CA LYS A 303 -12.75 45.78 1.81
C LYS A 303 -12.53 45.59 0.31
N LYS A 304 -11.86 44.49 -0.03
CA LYS A 304 -11.89 43.86 -1.34
C LYS A 304 -12.09 42.38 -1.04
N ASP A 305 -13.20 41.87 -1.52
CA ASP A 305 -13.80 40.61 -1.12
C ASP A 305 -12.86 39.42 -1.42
N SER A 306 -12.04 38.98 -0.47
CA SER A 306 -11.41 37.64 -0.54
C SER A 306 -12.49 36.59 -0.27
N CYS A 307 -12.52 35.54 -1.09
CA CYS A 307 -13.47 34.43 -0.98
C CYS A 307 -13.01 33.36 0.03
N LEU A 308 -11.79 33.48 0.55
CA LEU A 308 -11.20 32.59 1.55
C LEU A 308 -11.49 33.12 2.96
N THR A 309 -11.52 32.22 3.95
CA THR A 309 -11.56 32.66 5.35
C THR A 309 -10.20 33.27 5.75
N PRO A 310 -10.14 34.18 6.73
CA PRO A 310 -8.88 34.70 7.24
C PRO A 310 -7.89 33.60 7.67
N GLU A 311 -8.39 32.48 8.20
CA GLU A 311 -7.59 31.29 8.50
C GLU A 311 -7.01 30.65 7.24
N GLN A 312 -7.81 30.48 6.18
CA GLN A 312 -7.35 29.95 4.90
C GLN A 312 -6.31 30.86 4.23
N ASP A 313 -6.54 32.19 4.24
CA ASP A 313 -5.58 33.17 3.73
C ASP A 313 -4.22 33.03 4.44
N LYS A 314 -4.22 32.87 5.77
CA LYS A 314 -3.01 32.69 6.56
C LYS A 314 -2.32 31.35 6.25
N GLU A 315 -3.06 30.26 6.18
CA GLU A 315 -2.52 28.93 5.88
C GLU A 315 -1.94 28.87 4.46
N ILE A 316 -2.57 29.53 3.49
CA ILE A 316 -2.06 29.66 2.13
C ILE A 316 -0.81 30.53 2.08
N GLU A 317 -0.71 31.59 2.89
CA GLU A 317 0.52 32.38 3.03
C GLU A 317 1.68 31.52 3.59
N GLU A 318 1.41 30.70 4.61
CA GLU A 318 2.39 29.76 5.18
C GLU A 318 2.83 28.71 4.16
N VAL A 319 1.89 28.15 3.38
CA VAL A 319 2.20 27.19 2.31
C VAL A 319 2.95 27.83 1.15
N THR A 320 2.67 29.09 0.83
CA THR A 320 3.43 29.83 -0.18
C THR A 320 4.88 30.05 0.27
N LYS A 321 5.10 30.38 1.54
CA LYS A 321 6.46 30.48 2.12
C LYS A 321 7.18 29.15 2.14
N PHE A 322 6.47 28.07 2.47
CA PHE A 322 7.02 26.71 2.41
C PHE A 322 7.41 26.32 0.99
N ALA A 323 6.54 26.57 -0.01
CA ALA A 323 6.84 26.35 -1.42
C ALA A 323 8.11 27.10 -1.85
N GLU A 324 8.16 28.40 -1.54
CA GLU A 324 9.31 29.26 -1.83
C GLU A 324 10.60 28.69 -1.24
N TRP A 325 10.55 28.20 -0.01
CA TRP A 325 11.69 27.54 0.62
C TRP A 325 12.08 26.24 -0.09
N VAL A 326 11.14 25.33 -0.33
CA VAL A 326 11.38 24.04 -1.01
C VAL A 326 12.05 24.24 -2.37
N PHE A 327 11.47 25.13 -3.19
CA PHE A 327 12.02 25.42 -4.50
C PHE A 327 13.39 26.08 -4.42
N ASN A 328 13.62 26.99 -3.46
CA ASN A 328 14.94 27.59 -3.26
C ASN A 328 16.00 26.55 -2.88
N VAL A 329 15.68 25.60 -2.00
CA VAL A 329 16.59 24.50 -1.63
C VAL A 329 16.92 23.64 -2.85
N ALA A 330 15.91 23.25 -3.64
CA ALA A 330 16.11 22.50 -4.87
C ALA A 330 17.00 23.24 -5.89
N VAL A 331 16.77 24.54 -6.06
CA VAL A 331 17.59 25.41 -6.93
C VAL A 331 19.02 25.52 -6.41
N ILE A 332 19.23 25.61 -5.10
CA ILE A 332 20.57 25.62 -4.48
C ILE A 332 21.27 24.28 -4.74
N GLY A 333 20.58 23.16 -4.53
CA GLY A 333 21.11 21.81 -4.80
C GLY A 333 21.54 21.63 -6.25
N LEU A 334 20.68 22.01 -7.21
CA LEU A 334 20.99 21.97 -8.64
C LEU A 334 22.19 22.88 -8.99
N ASN A 335 22.24 24.10 -8.46
CA ASN A 335 23.37 25.00 -8.70
C ASN A 335 24.68 24.48 -8.09
N HIS A 336 24.61 23.84 -6.92
CA HIS A 336 25.76 23.20 -6.28
C HIS A 336 26.26 22.03 -7.11
N ALA A 337 25.37 21.12 -7.52
CA ALA A 337 25.69 19.99 -8.40
C ALA A 337 26.36 20.47 -9.69
N ALA A 338 25.80 21.50 -10.33
CA ALA A 338 26.41 22.10 -11.52
C ALA A 338 27.80 22.70 -11.24
N SER A 339 28.04 23.25 -10.05
CA SER A 339 29.34 23.83 -9.71
C SER A 339 30.46 22.79 -9.64
N LYS A 340 30.13 21.55 -9.26
CA LYS A 340 31.04 20.41 -9.16
C LYS A 340 31.34 19.74 -10.51
N LEU A 341 30.51 19.99 -11.52
CA LEU A 341 30.76 19.47 -12.86
C LEU A 341 31.84 20.29 -13.60
N PRO A 342 32.70 19.61 -14.40
CA PRO A 342 33.60 20.30 -15.33
C PRO A 342 32.78 21.10 -16.35
N ASP A 343 33.37 22.16 -16.89
CA ASP A 343 32.69 22.99 -17.90
C ASP A 343 32.31 22.13 -19.12
N GLY A 344 31.02 22.10 -19.47
CA GLY A 344 30.45 21.24 -20.49
C GLY A 344 28.93 21.32 -20.59
N GLU A 345 28.37 20.49 -21.47
CA GLU A 345 26.93 20.44 -21.79
C GLU A 345 26.08 20.13 -20.53
N LYS A 346 26.42 19.07 -19.79
CA LYS A 346 25.74 18.69 -18.53
C LYS A 346 25.69 19.80 -17.48
N LYS A 347 26.80 20.53 -17.29
CA LYS A 347 26.84 21.68 -16.36
C LYS A 347 25.88 22.80 -16.79
N THR A 348 25.76 23.00 -18.10
CA THR A 348 24.88 24.00 -18.68
C THR A 348 23.42 23.58 -18.54
N GLU A 349 23.12 22.30 -18.76
CA GLU A 349 21.80 21.69 -18.57
C GLU A 349 21.32 21.77 -17.13
N ILE A 350 22.16 21.39 -16.14
CA ILE A 350 21.77 21.49 -14.72
C ILE A 350 21.58 22.95 -14.29
N ARG A 351 22.40 23.89 -14.77
CA ARG A 351 22.17 25.33 -14.51
C ARG A 351 20.91 25.85 -15.16
N LEU A 352 20.55 25.33 -16.34
CA LEU A 352 19.32 25.66 -17.02
C LEU A 352 18.13 25.11 -16.24
N ALA A 353 18.18 23.86 -15.78
CA ALA A 353 17.18 23.26 -14.90
C ALA A 353 17.00 24.07 -13.61
N ALA A 354 18.09 24.47 -12.94
CA ALA A 354 18.04 25.31 -11.75
C ALA A 354 17.34 26.66 -12.02
N ARG A 355 17.66 27.30 -13.15
CA ARG A 355 17.08 28.59 -13.51
C ARG A 355 15.59 28.46 -13.85
N ILE A 356 15.21 27.42 -14.60
CA ILE A 356 13.82 27.20 -14.96
C ILE A 356 13.00 26.80 -13.73
N LEU A 357 13.54 25.97 -12.84
CA LEU A 357 12.88 25.64 -11.57
C LEU A 357 12.66 26.90 -10.72
N GLN A 358 13.63 27.82 -10.71
CA GLN A 358 13.49 29.11 -10.04
C GLN A 358 12.42 29.99 -10.70
N ASP A 359 12.35 30.03 -12.03
CA ASP A 359 11.34 30.78 -12.78
C ASP A 359 9.94 30.20 -12.52
N ILE A 360 9.79 28.88 -12.56
CA ILE A 360 8.51 28.20 -12.27
C ILE A 360 8.10 28.40 -10.82
N SER A 361 9.04 28.30 -9.87
CA SER A 361 8.77 28.62 -8.46
C SER A 361 8.22 30.04 -8.30
N ASN A 362 8.87 31.02 -8.93
CA ASN A 362 8.42 32.41 -8.90
C ASN A 362 7.02 32.57 -9.52
N ASP A 363 6.73 31.85 -10.61
CA ASP A 363 5.42 31.88 -11.26
C ASP A 363 4.34 31.17 -10.43
N ILE A 364 4.63 30.03 -9.81
CA ILE A 364 3.71 29.36 -8.86
C ILE A 364 3.38 30.30 -7.70
N ILE A 365 4.40 30.86 -7.05
CA ILE A 365 4.22 31.78 -5.91
C ILE A 365 3.42 33.01 -6.33
N LYS A 366 3.72 33.56 -7.50
CA LYS A 366 3.01 34.70 -8.06
C LYS A 366 1.57 34.36 -8.40
N ASN A 367 1.30 33.18 -8.97
CA ASN A 367 -0.05 32.73 -9.30
C ASN A 367 -0.86 32.45 -8.04
N ILE A 368 -0.30 31.78 -7.04
CA ILE A 368 -0.97 31.58 -5.74
C ILE A 368 -1.28 32.92 -5.09
N LYS A 369 -0.31 33.85 -5.04
CA LYS A 369 -0.54 35.22 -4.51
C LYS A 369 -1.60 35.97 -5.31
N ALA A 370 -1.62 35.88 -6.64
CA ALA A 370 -2.63 36.53 -7.47
C ALA A 370 -4.04 35.93 -7.27
N ILE A 371 -4.14 34.60 -7.12
CA ILE A 371 -5.38 33.88 -6.83
C ILE A 371 -5.94 34.32 -5.46
N VAL A 372 -5.07 34.53 -4.47
CA VAL A 372 -5.40 35.04 -3.13
C VAL A 372 -5.77 36.54 -3.16
N ASP A 373 -4.99 37.38 -3.85
CA ASP A 373 -5.09 38.84 -3.77
C ASP A 373 -6.10 39.47 -4.76
N GLU A 374 -6.33 38.88 -5.94
CA GLU A 374 -7.00 39.57 -7.05
C GLU A 374 -8.35 38.98 -7.48
N ASP A 375 -8.55 37.66 -7.43
CA ASP A 375 -9.63 36.99 -8.18
C ASP A 375 -10.67 36.22 -7.37
N CYS A 376 -10.68 36.33 -6.03
CA CYS A 376 -11.62 35.55 -5.21
C CYS A 376 -11.46 34.03 -5.50
N GLY A 377 -10.20 33.60 -5.65
CA GLY A 377 -9.86 32.27 -6.10
C GLY A 377 -10.39 31.18 -5.19
N THR A 378 -10.87 30.11 -5.79
CA THR A 378 -11.29 28.92 -5.04
C THR A 378 -10.08 28.06 -4.71
N CYS A 379 -10.20 27.23 -3.67
CA CYS A 379 -9.21 26.20 -3.38
C CYS A 379 -8.93 25.26 -4.56
N THR A 380 -9.93 25.05 -5.43
CA THR A 380 -9.76 24.33 -6.70
C THR A 380 -8.81 25.05 -7.66
N ASP A 381 -8.86 26.38 -7.72
CA ASP A 381 -7.97 27.18 -8.58
C ASP A 381 -6.52 27.13 -8.08
N ILE A 382 -6.33 27.13 -6.76
CA ILE A 382 -5.00 26.98 -6.14
C ILE A 382 -4.42 25.59 -6.42
N VAL A 383 -5.18 24.52 -6.14
CA VAL A 383 -4.75 23.13 -6.40
C VAL A 383 -4.44 22.95 -7.88
N LYS A 384 -5.28 23.49 -8.76
CA LYS A 384 -5.07 23.41 -10.20
C LYS A 384 -3.81 24.17 -10.63
N ALA A 385 -3.60 25.39 -10.16
CA ALA A 385 -2.41 26.17 -10.50
C ALA A 385 -1.10 25.45 -10.07
N VAL A 386 -1.15 24.75 -8.94
CA VAL A 386 -0.03 23.95 -8.44
C VAL A 386 0.19 22.69 -9.27
N LEU A 387 -0.87 21.98 -9.65
CA LEU A 387 -0.78 20.80 -10.52
C LEU A 387 -0.33 21.14 -11.94
N ASP A 388 -0.88 22.21 -12.53
CA ASP A 388 -0.48 22.67 -13.87
C ASP A 388 1.03 23.00 -13.90
N ALA A 389 1.55 23.60 -12.84
CA ALA A 389 2.98 23.90 -12.74
C ALA A 389 3.85 22.66 -12.48
N PHE A 390 3.29 21.62 -11.85
CA PHE A 390 3.96 20.33 -11.70
C PHE A 390 4.10 19.61 -13.04
N ASP A 391 3.01 19.54 -13.81
CA ASP A 391 3.02 18.98 -15.16
C ASP A 391 4.03 19.71 -16.06
N ASP A 392 4.13 21.04 -15.94
CA ASP A 392 5.13 21.84 -16.66
C ASP A 392 6.58 21.49 -16.26
N ILE A 393 6.83 21.18 -14.97
CA ILE A 393 8.14 20.76 -14.48
C ILE A 393 8.50 19.34 -14.93
N GLU A 394 7.57 18.38 -14.82
CA GLU A 394 7.80 17.02 -15.30
C GLU A 394 8.07 16.99 -16.81
N LYS A 395 7.30 17.77 -17.57
CA LYS A 395 7.52 17.92 -19.01
C LYS A 395 8.88 18.53 -19.30
N LEU A 396 9.29 19.56 -18.57
CA LEU A 396 10.61 20.15 -18.70
C LEU A 396 11.71 19.13 -18.41
N PHE A 397 11.60 18.37 -17.33
CA PHE A 397 12.60 17.34 -16.99
C PHE A 397 12.68 16.28 -18.09
N THR A 398 11.53 15.88 -18.64
CA THR A 398 11.45 14.97 -19.80
C THR A 398 12.14 15.55 -21.04
N ASP A 399 12.00 16.85 -21.29
CA ASP A 399 12.65 17.54 -22.42
C ASP A 399 14.17 17.69 -22.23
N ILE A 400 14.64 17.83 -20.98
CA ILE A 400 16.08 17.94 -20.64
C ILE A 400 16.75 16.55 -20.69
N ASP A 401 16.12 15.57 -20.05
CA ASP A 401 16.62 14.21 -19.93
C ASP A 401 15.42 13.24 -19.97
N PRO A 402 15.19 12.51 -21.07
CA PRO A 402 14.09 11.56 -21.16
C PRO A 402 14.14 10.41 -20.13
N GLU A 403 15.28 10.22 -19.45
CA GLU A 403 15.45 9.28 -18.35
C GLU A 403 15.58 9.97 -16.98
N TRP A 404 15.10 11.22 -16.85
CA TRP A 404 15.20 12.01 -15.62
C TRP A 404 14.65 11.30 -14.38
N GLU A 405 13.66 10.43 -14.53
CA GLU A 405 13.10 9.61 -13.44
C GLU A 405 14.15 8.71 -12.76
N LYS A 406 15.28 8.43 -13.44
CA LYS A 406 16.40 7.63 -12.90
C LYS A 406 17.50 8.50 -12.28
N ASN A 407 17.36 9.82 -12.32
CA ASN A 407 18.35 10.76 -11.83
C ASN A 407 17.88 11.30 -10.48
N HIS A 408 18.58 10.91 -9.43
CA HIS A 408 18.24 11.21 -8.04
C HIS A 408 18.09 12.72 -7.75
N VAL A 409 18.68 13.59 -8.57
CA VAL A 409 18.45 15.04 -8.45
C VAL A 409 17.04 15.42 -8.90
N PHE A 410 16.57 14.89 -10.03
CA PHE A 410 15.22 15.18 -10.51
C PHE A 410 14.18 14.48 -9.64
N GLU A 411 14.47 13.28 -9.16
CA GLU A 411 13.67 12.56 -8.16
C GLU A 411 13.48 13.35 -6.86
N ALA A 412 14.55 13.94 -6.33
CA ALA A 412 14.46 14.82 -5.15
C ALA A 412 13.53 16.02 -5.40
N VAL A 413 13.58 16.61 -6.61
CA VAL A 413 12.72 17.73 -6.97
C VAL A 413 11.26 17.29 -7.09
N THR A 414 10.96 16.17 -7.77
CA THR A 414 9.59 15.67 -7.86
C THR A 414 9.04 15.27 -6.51
N HIS A 415 9.84 14.65 -5.64
CA HIS A 415 9.41 14.30 -4.29
C HIS A 415 9.03 15.56 -3.49
N ALA A 416 9.89 16.59 -3.52
CA ALA A 416 9.62 17.85 -2.83
C ALA A 416 8.37 18.56 -3.36
N MET A 417 8.10 18.46 -4.67
CA MET A 417 6.89 19.01 -5.28
C MET A 417 5.63 18.19 -4.95
N LYS A 418 5.72 16.87 -4.86
CA LYS A 418 4.61 16.01 -4.41
C LYS A 418 4.21 16.36 -2.97
N LEU A 419 5.18 16.58 -2.08
CA LEU A 419 4.92 17.08 -0.72
C LEU A 419 4.18 18.42 -0.74
N PHE A 420 4.60 19.35 -1.59
CA PHE A 420 3.91 20.62 -1.77
C PHE A 420 2.47 20.45 -2.28
N ILE A 421 2.24 19.62 -3.30
CA ILE A 421 0.90 19.30 -3.83
C ILE A 421 0.02 18.72 -2.72
N ASN A 422 0.53 17.76 -1.95
CA ASN A 422 -0.21 17.13 -0.87
C ASN A 422 -0.61 18.13 0.20
N ARG A 423 0.31 19.04 0.57
CA ARG A 423 0.01 20.12 1.51
C ARG A 423 -1.07 21.07 0.97
N VAL A 424 -0.97 21.47 -0.30
CA VAL A 424 -1.97 22.33 -0.95
C VAL A 424 -3.33 21.62 -0.97
N ARG A 425 -3.38 20.31 -1.27
CA ARG A 425 -4.64 19.52 -1.23
C ARG A 425 -5.25 19.43 0.16
N GLN A 426 -4.43 19.28 1.21
CA GLN A 426 -4.92 19.25 2.60
C GLN A 426 -5.56 20.58 3.01
N LEU A 427 -4.95 21.71 2.61
CA LEU A 427 -5.53 23.03 2.87
C LEU A 427 -6.73 23.34 1.99
N CYS A 428 -6.73 22.77 0.78
CA CYS A 428 -7.71 23.03 -0.25
C CYS A 428 -8.38 21.75 -0.75
N PRO A 429 -9.15 21.03 0.10
CA PRO A 429 -9.83 19.82 -0.31
C PRO A 429 -10.88 20.17 -1.37
N SER A 430 -10.73 19.58 -2.56
CA SER A 430 -11.29 20.03 -3.84
C SER A 430 -12.82 20.09 -3.95
N ASN A 431 -13.59 19.83 -2.88
CA ASN A 431 -15.05 19.72 -2.92
C ASN A 431 -15.81 20.30 -1.71
N GLN A 432 -15.21 21.12 -0.84
CA GLN A 432 -15.99 21.75 0.22
C GLN A 432 -16.82 22.95 -0.27
N LYS A 433 -18.04 22.67 -0.75
CA LYS A 433 -19.17 23.34 -0.08
C LYS A 433 -19.10 22.91 1.38
N LEU A 434 -19.33 23.80 2.33
CA LEU A 434 -19.55 23.51 3.74
C LEU A 434 -20.65 22.44 3.91
N VAL A 435 -20.31 21.19 3.69
CA VAL A 435 -21.07 19.99 4.05
C VAL A 435 -20.46 19.61 5.38
N LYS A 436 -21.29 19.59 6.43
CA LYS A 436 -20.93 18.96 7.70
C LYS A 436 -20.27 17.62 7.38
N GLN A 437 -19.15 17.28 8.05
CA GLN A 437 -18.58 15.94 7.97
C GLN A 437 -19.69 14.92 8.18
N ASP A 438 -20.14 14.29 7.09
CA ASP A 438 -21.10 13.20 7.16
C ASP A 438 -20.26 11.98 7.53
N CYS A 439 -20.38 11.55 8.80
CA CYS A 439 -19.80 10.31 9.27
C CYS A 439 -20.17 9.16 8.32
N LEU A 440 -19.33 8.13 8.27
CA LEU A 440 -19.71 6.86 7.63
C LEU A 440 -21.07 6.43 8.16
N THR A 441 -21.97 6.11 7.24
CA THR A 441 -23.22 5.45 7.63
C THR A 441 -22.89 4.09 8.27
N PRO A 442 -23.70 3.56 9.20
CA PRO A 442 -23.46 2.25 9.80
C PRO A 442 -23.25 1.12 8.76
N GLN A 443 -23.85 1.27 7.58
CA GLN A 443 -23.66 0.34 6.47
C GLN A 443 -22.30 0.49 5.78
N GLN A 444 -21.81 1.72 5.61
CA GLN A 444 -20.45 1.97 5.12
C GLN A 444 -19.41 1.49 6.13
N ASP A 445 -19.69 1.65 7.43
CA ASP A 445 -18.86 1.14 8.52
C ASP A 445 -18.71 -0.38 8.46
N GLU A 446 -19.83 -1.10 8.36
CA GLU A 446 -19.81 -2.57 8.25
C GLU A 446 -19.14 -3.04 6.94
N GLN A 447 -19.38 -2.34 5.83
CA GLN A 447 -18.69 -2.64 4.57
C GLN A 447 -17.19 -2.39 4.68
N LEU A 448 -16.77 -1.34 5.37
CA LEU A 448 -15.37 -1.06 5.61
C LEU A 448 -14.75 -2.16 6.47
N LYS A 449 -15.39 -2.62 7.56
CA LYS A 449 -14.92 -3.76 8.37
C LYS A 449 -14.68 -5.03 7.56
N ILE A 450 -15.66 -5.42 6.74
CA ILE A 450 -15.55 -6.57 5.86
C ILE A 450 -14.36 -6.40 4.91
N SER A 451 -14.17 -5.17 4.43
CA SER A 451 -13.21 -4.89 3.38
C SER A 451 -11.79 -4.70 3.90
N ILE A 452 -11.62 -4.25 5.14
CA ILE A 452 -10.35 -4.30 5.86
C ILE A 452 -9.82 -5.74 5.86
N LYS A 453 -10.67 -6.73 6.17
CA LYS A 453 -10.29 -8.15 6.12
C LYS A 453 -9.90 -8.60 4.70
N TYR A 454 -10.57 -8.10 3.67
CA TYR A 454 -10.21 -8.41 2.28
C TYR A 454 -8.87 -7.77 1.87
N ILE A 455 -8.65 -6.50 2.23
CA ILE A 455 -7.39 -5.79 2.00
C ILE A 455 -6.24 -6.52 2.69
N GLU A 456 -6.44 -6.89 3.96
CA GLU A 456 -5.48 -7.65 4.77
C GLU A 456 -5.08 -8.96 4.08
N LYS A 457 -6.08 -9.75 3.66
CA LYS A 457 -5.86 -11.03 2.96
C LYS A 457 -5.19 -10.83 1.59
N LEU A 458 -5.57 -9.79 0.85
CA LEU A 458 -5.06 -9.52 -0.50
C LEU A 458 -3.59 -9.10 -0.48
N LEU A 459 -3.24 -8.14 0.38
CA LEU A 459 -1.86 -7.72 0.57
C LEU A 459 -1.02 -8.83 1.21
N GLY A 460 -1.59 -9.61 2.14
CA GLY A 460 -0.93 -10.81 2.68
C GLY A 460 -0.61 -11.85 1.61
N ALA A 461 -1.50 -12.06 0.64
CA ALA A 461 -1.23 -12.92 -0.51
C ALA A 461 -0.12 -12.35 -1.42
N ALA A 462 -0.07 -11.02 -1.59
CA ALA A 462 0.98 -10.37 -2.35
C ALA A 462 2.36 -10.50 -1.68
N VAL A 463 2.43 -10.36 -0.34
CA VAL A 463 3.64 -10.63 0.45
C VAL A 463 4.11 -12.07 0.25
N LEU A 464 3.20 -13.04 0.37
CA LEU A 464 3.53 -14.46 0.15
C LEU A 464 4.06 -14.72 -1.28
N ALA A 465 3.49 -14.06 -2.29
CA ALA A 465 3.96 -14.17 -3.66
C ALA A 465 5.38 -13.61 -3.82
N LEU A 466 5.69 -12.49 -3.17
CA LEU A 466 7.02 -11.89 -3.17
C LEU A 466 8.03 -12.77 -2.41
N ASP A 467 7.68 -13.29 -1.24
CA ASP A 467 8.52 -14.24 -0.49
C ASP A 467 8.83 -15.48 -1.34
N THR A 468 7.83 -15.99 -2.07
CA THR A 468 8.00 -17.12 -2.98
C THR A 468 8.89 -16.77 -4.16
N ALA A 469 8.69 -15.59 -4.76
CA ALA A 469 9.53 -15.08 -5.85
C ALA A 469 10.98 -14.92 -5.40
N ALA A 470 11.23 -14.37 -4.21
CA ALA A 470 12.56 -14.27 -3.61
C ALA A 470 13.17 -15.66 -3.33
N ALA A 471 12.38 -16.64 -2.89
CA ALA A 471 12.87 -17.98 -2.62
C ALA A 471 13.40 -18.69 -3.87
N VAL A 472 12.78 -18.46 -5.03
CA VAL A 472 13.17 -19.07 -6.32
C VAL A 472 14.09 -18.20 -7.18
N GLU A 473 14.29 -16.93 -6.80
CA GLU A 473 15.20 -16.02 -7.48
C GLU A 473 16.66 -16.47 -7.30
N GLN A 474 17.39 -16.54 -8.40
CA GLN A 474 18.78 -17.00 -8.42
C GLN A 474 19.76 -15.84 -8.33
N ASP A 475 19.34 -14.65 -8.78
CA ASP A 475 20.13 -13.44 -8.64
C ASP A 475 20.06 -12.93 -7.19
N PRO A 476 21.19 -12.86 -6.46
CA PRO A 476 21.18 -12.49 -5.05
C PRO A 476 20.77 -11.03 -4.81
N GLU A 477 21.02 -10.12 -5.76
CA GLU A 477 20.62 -8.72 -5.63
C GLU A 477 19.11 -8.57 -5.83
N ILE A 478 18.55 -9.21 -6.85
CA ILE A 478 17.11 -9.21 -7.10
C ILE A 478 16.39 -9.92 -5.95
N LYS A 479 16.94 -11.03 -5.45
CA LYS A 479 16.39 -11.74 -4.29
C LYS A 479 16.29 -10.85 -3.06
N ALA A 480 17.36 -10.13 -2.71
CA ALA A 480 17.37 -9.21 -1.58
C ALA A 480 16.31 -8.11 -1.74
N LYS A 481 16.22 -7.50 -2.93
CA LYS A 481 15.23 -6.48 -3.25
C LYS A 481 13.79 -6.99 -3.19
N VAL A 482 13.53 -8.20 -3.68
CA VAL A 482 12.18 -8.81 -3.62
C VAL A 482 11.80 -9.16 -2.17
N THR A 483 12.75 -9.64 -1.36
CA THR A 483 12.54 -9.85 0.09
C THR A 483 12.26 -8.54 0.82
N GLU A 484 13.00 -7.48 0.51
CA GLU A 484 12.76 -6.13 1.05
C GLU A 484 11.35 -5.64 0.70
N ALA A 485 10.92 -5.77 -0.56
CA ALA A 485 9.56 -5.47 -0.99
C ALA A 485 8.51 -6.21 -0.14
N ALA A 486 8.71 -7.51 0.09
CA ALA A 486 7.78 -8.33 0.86
C ALA A 486 7.65 -7.82 2.31
N VAL A 487 8.77 -7.48 2.95
CA VAL A 487 8.81 -6.93 4.31
C VAL A 487 8.08 -5.58 4.38
N VAL A 488 8.37 -4.68 3.43
CA VAL A 488 7.76 -3.35 3.40
C VAL A 488 6.25 -3.45 3.15
N ILE A 489 5.81 -4.24 2.18
CA ILE A 489 4.37 -4.43 1.89
C ILE A 489 3.64 -5.08 3.07
N LYS A 490 4.31 -5.99 3.80
CA LYS A 490 3.76 -6.56 5.03
C LYS A 490 3.56 -5.49 6.10
N ALA A 491 4.53 -4.61 6.30
CA ALA A 491 4.42 -3.49 7.24
C ALA A 491 3.31 -2.51 6.82
N ILE A 492 3.24 -2.15 5.54
CA ILE A 492 2.19 -1.29 4.99
C ILE A 492 0.82 -1.93 5.17
N ASN A 493 0.69 -3.24 4.95
CA ASN A 493 -0.56 -3.95 5.17
C ASN A 493 -1.04 -3.83 6.63
N GLN A 494 -0.13 -4.03 7.58
CA GLN A 494 -0.44 -3.91 9.02
C GLN A 494 -0.83 -2.48 9.39
N ASP A 495 -0.11 -1.47 8.89
CA ASP A 495 -0.40 -0.06 9.13
C ASP A 495 -1.75 0.36 8.50
N LEU A 496 -1.99 -0.02 7.25
CA LEU A 496 -3.24 0.24 6.52
C LEU A 496 -4.44 -0.37 7.24
N VAL A 497 -4.34 -1.65 7.64
CA VAL A 497 -5.39 -2.34 8.39
C VAL A 497 -5.64 -1.63 9.73
N SER A 498 -4.59 -1.25 10.44
CA SER A 498 -4.71 -0.54 11.72
C SER A 498 -5.38 0.83 11.56
N LYS A 499 -4.97 1.64 10.58
CA LYS A 499 -5.54 2.97 10.32
C LYS A 499 -7.00 2.89 9.87
N LEU A 500 -7.33 1.96 8.97
CA LEU A 500 -8.72 1.76 8.54
C LEU A 500 -9.60 1.24 9.67
N THR A 501 -9.08 0.35 10.54
CA THR A 501 -9.81 -0.13 11.73
C THR A 501 -10.06 1.02 12.70
N LYS A 502 -9.08 1.90 12.90
CA LYS A 502 -9.26 3.10 13.71
C LYS A 502 -10.35 4.02 13.15
N ILE A 503 -10.40 4.25 11.83
CA ILE A 503 -11.45 5.05 11.18
C ILE A 503 -12.84 4.44 11.42
N VAL A 504 -12.94 3.11 11.41
CA VAL A 504 -14.16 2.36 11.72
C VAL A 504 -14.57 2.50 13.20
N GLU A 505 -13.60 2.47 14.11
CA GLU A 505 -13.86 2.52 15.56
C GLU A 505 -14.10 3.95 16.06
N GLU A 506 -13.64 4.96 15.33
CA GLU A 506 -13.90 6.35 15.62
C GLU A 506 -15.39 6.69 15.47
N ALA A 507 -15.91 7.48 16.41
CA ALA A 507 -17.33 7.83 16.47
C ALA A 507 -17.87 8.52 15.20
N CYS A 508 -16.99 9.01 14.32
CA CYS A 508 -17.34 9.65 13.06
C CYS A 508 -16.19 9.56 12.03
N GLY A 509 -15.74 8.36 11.67
CA GLY A 509 -14.85 8.19 10.51
C GLY A 509 -15.49 8.74 9.23
N SER A 510 -14.70 9.28 8.30
CA SER A 510 -15.22 9.86 7.04
C SER A 510 -14.65 9.19 5.79
N CYS A 511 -15.36 9.33 4.67
CA CYS A 511 -14.89 8.83 3.38
C CYS A 511 -13.56 9.44 2.94
N SER A 512 -13.25 10.69 3.31
CA SER A 512 -11.93 11.26 3.01
C SER A 512 -10.84 10.55 3.79
N ASP A 513 -11.06 10.26 5.08
CA ASP A 513 -10.06 9.58 5.91
C ASP A 513 -9.72 8.19 5.34
N ILE A 514 -10.73 7.46 4.83
CA ILE A 514 -10.53 6.16 4.16
C ILE A 514 -9.68 6.32 2.90
N VAL A 515 -10.06 7.26 2.02
CA VAL A 515 -9.40 7.46 0.72
C VAL A 515 -7.96 7.93 0.93
N ASP A 516 -7.73 8.86 1.84
CA ASP A 516 -6.40 9.38 2.17
C ASP A 516 -5.53 8.25 2.75
N THR A 517 -6.05 7.50 3.72
CA THR A 517 -5.33 6.34 4.31
C THR A 517 -4.96 5.30 3.26
N ILE A 518 -5.86 4.99 2.32
CA ILE A 518 -5.60 4.02 1.25
C ILE A 518 -4.58 4.56 0.25
N ASN A 519 -4.69 5.83 -0.15
CA ASN A 519 -3.75 6.44 -1.08
C ASN A 519 -2.34 6.53 -0.49
N ASP A 520 -2.21 6.92 0.78
CA ASP A 520 -0.91 6.96 1.48
C ASP A 520 -0.23 5.58 1.49
N ALA A 521 -0.99 4.52 1.78
CA ALA A 521 -0.48 3.15 1.75
C ALA A 521 -0.08 2.73 0.32
N ILE A 522 -0.85 3.14 -0.68
CA ILE A 522 -0.54 2.81 -2.09
C ILE A 522 0.70 3.55 -2.55
N ASP A 523 0.83 4.84 -2.25
CA ASP A 523 2.00 5.63 -2.60
C ASP A 523 3.26 5.02 -1.99
N ALA A 524 3.21 4.60 -0.72
CA ALA A 524 4.31 3.89 -0.07
C ALA A 524 4.66 2.56 -0.77
N ILE A 525 3.66 1.76 -1.18
CA ILE A 525 3.90 0.51 -1.94
C ILE A 525 4.53 0.84 -3.30
N VAL A 526 4.00 1.83 -4.02
CA VAL A 526 4.47 2.21 -5.36
C VAL A 526 5.90 2.72 -5.30
N GLU A 527 6.23 3.56 -4.33
CA GLU A 527 7.58 4.11 -4.12
C GLU A 527 8.59 2.99 -3.81
N THR A 528 8.22 2.08 -2.90
CA THR A 528 9.04 0.90 -2.59
C THR A 528 9.34 0.06 -3.83
N LEU A 529 8.30 -0.22 -4.62
CA LEU A 529 8.45 -1.04 -5.82
C LEU A 529 9.22 -0.33 -6.93
N ALA A 530 9.05 0.98 -7.08
CA ALA A 530 9.81 1.79 -8.03
C ALA A 530 11.30 1.82 -7.68
N GLY A 531 11.64 1.87 -6.38
CA GLY A 531 13.03 1.75 -5.91
C GLY A 531 13.66 0.39 -6.20
N ILE A 532 12.85 -0.67 -6.29
CA ILE A 532 13.31 -2.03 -6.61
C ILE A 532 13.45 -2.26 -8.12
N ASP A 533 12.38 -1.95 -8.86
CA ASP A 533 12.30 -2.10 -10.31
C ASP A 533 11.44 -0.94 -10.87
N PRO A 534 12.04 0.05 -11.56
CA PRO A 534 11.28 1.16 -12.14
C PRO A 534 10.20 0.74 -13.15
N ASN A 535 10.25 -0.49 -13.68
CA ASN A 535 9.24 -1.06 -14.58
C ASN A 535 8.34 -2.10 -13.90
N TRP A 536 8.30 -2.16 -12.56
CA TRP A 536 7.58 -3.18 -11.81
C TRP A 536 6.14 -3.36 -12.30
N GLU A 537 5.42 -2.28 -12.62
CA GLU A 537 4.00 -2.32 -13.02
C GLU A 537 3.77 -3.14 -14.31
N LYS A 538 4.79 -3.22 -15.18
CA LYS A 538 4.76 -3.99 -16.44
C LYS A 538 5.52 -5.30 -16.32
N GLY A 539 6.25 -5.51 -15.24
CA GLY A 539 7.05 -6.70 -14.99
C GLY A 539 6.16 -7.88 -14.57
N PRO A 540 6.33 -9.08 -15.16
CA PRO A 540 5.54 -10.26 -14.79
C PRO A 540 5.73 -10.65 -13.31
N LYS A 541 6.85 -10.25 -12.68
CA LYS A 541 7.15 -10.51 -11.27
C LYS A 541 6.23 -9.77 -10.30
N PHE A 542 5.74 -8.59 -10.68
CA PHE A 542 4.92 -7.72 -9.81
C PHE A 542 3.49 -7.52 -10.32
N GLN A 543 3.09 -8.22 -11.38
CA GLN A 543 1.76 -8.07 -11.98
C GLN A 543 0.62 -8.39 -10.99
N ALA A 544 0.81 -9.40 -10.14
CA ALA A 544 -0.15 -9.74 -9.07
C ALA A 544 -0.32 -8.59 -8.06
N LEU A 545 0.77 -7.92 -7.73
CA LEU A 545 0.79 -6.79 -6.81
C LEU A 545 0.20 -5.53 -7.44
N ALA A 546 0.50 -5.24 -8.71
CA ALA A 546 -0.14 -4.17 -9.47
C ALA A 546 -1.66 -4.36 -9.58
N ALA A 547 -2.12 -5.61 -9.75
CA ALA A 547 -3.54 -5.94 -9.73
C ALA A 547 -4.17 -5.74 -8.35
N ALA A 548 -3.46 -6.13 -7.28
CA ALA A 548 -3.91 -5.91 -5.90
C ALA A 548 -4.07 -4.41 -5.58
N ILE A 549 -3.08 -3.59 -5.93
CA ILE A 549 -3.13 -2.13 -5.75
C ILE A 549 -4.33 -1.52 -6.49
N LYS A 550 -4.51 -1.87 -7.77
CA LYS A 550 -5.65 -1.39 -8.58
C LYS A 550 -7.00 -1.82 -7.99
N PHE A 551 -7.07 -2.98 -7.36
CA PHE A 551 -8.27 -3.44 -6.66
C PHE A 551 -8.55 -2.58 -5.43
N ILE A 552 -7.54 -2.30 -4.60
CA ILE A 552 -7.67 -1.49 -3.37
C ILE A 552 -8.11 -0.05 -3.70
N VAL A 553 -7.58 0.59 -4.75
CA VAL A 553 -8.03 1.93 -5.20
C VAL A 553 -9.52 1.92 -5.57
N LYS A 554 -9.90 1.04 -6.50
CA LYS A 554 -11.30 0.92 -6.96
C LYS A 554 -12.26 0.59 -5.83
N PHE A 555 -11.74 -0.09 -4.81
CA PHE A 555 -12.48 -0.45 -3.63
C PHE A 555 -12.77 0.79 -2.75
N ALA A 556 -11.75 1.60 -2.44
CA ALA A 556 -11.89 2.85 -1.70
C ALA A 556 -12.91 3.80 -2.36
N GLU A 557 -12.77 3.96 -3.68
CA GLU A 557 -13.71 4.73 -4.50
C GLU A 557 -15.14 4.20 -4.35
N ARG A 558 -15.34 2.88 -4.28
CA ARG A 558 -16.67 2.28 -4.22
C ARG A 558 -17.37 2.47 -2.87
N ILE A 559 -16.64 2.39 -1.74
CA ILE A 559 -17.21 2.73 -0.42
C ILE A 559 -17.62 4.22 -0.42
N CYS A 560 -16.78 5.07 -1.01
CA CYS A 560 -16.85 6.51 -0.81
C CYS A 560 -17.71 7.25 -1.84
N SER A 561 -17.96 6.68 -3.02
CA SER A 561 -18.65 7.36 -4.13
C SER A 561 -20.18 7.23 -4.13
N ARG A 562 -20.81 6.63 -3.11
CA ARG A 562 -22.28 6.47 -3.06
C ARG A 562 -22.90 7.00 -1.78
N SER A 563 -23.65 8.11 -1.91
CA SER A 563 -24.78 8.37 -1.00
C SER A 563 -25.83 7.27 -1.21
N MET A 564 -25.78 6.20 -0.42
CA MET A 564 -26.73 5.09 -0.53
C MET A 564 -28.09 5.47 0.06
N SER A 565 -28.92 6.18 -0.70
CA SER A 565 -30.36 6.11 -0.47
C SER A 565 -30.86 4.77 -1.03
N THR A 566 -31.31 3.88 -0.14
CA THR A 566 -32.02 2.59 -0.34
C THR A 566 -31.16 1.32 -0.57
N MET A 567 -30.88 0.61 0.53
CA MET A 567 -30.40 -0.78 0.54
C MET A 567 -31.18 -1.61 1.58
N GLU A 568 -32.52 -1.59 1.48
CA GLU A 568 -33.44 -2.39 2.30
C GLU A 568 -33.64 -3.84 1.77
N ILE A 569 -32.81 -4.30 0.81
CA ILE A 569 -33.12 -5.47 -0.04
C ILE A 569 -32.19 -6.69 0.20
N GLN A 570 -31.18 -6.62 1.09
CA GLN A 570 -30.32 -7.80 1.33
C GLN A 570 -31.02 -9.00 1.99
N ASN A 571 -32.23 -8.81 2.54
CA ASN A 571 -33.06 -9.87 3.13
C ASN A 571 -34.32 -10.21 2.32
N SER A 572 -34.43 -9.77 1.06
CA SER A 572 -35.57 -10.17 0.22
C SER A 572 -35.30 -11.51 -0.46
N CYS A 573 -36.34 -12.33 -0.64
CA CYS A 573 -36.27 -13.56 -1.41
C CYS A 573 -35.66 -13.31 -2.81
N LEU A 574 -34.89 -14.27 -3.31
CA LEU A 574 -34.43 -14.31 -4.68
C LEU A 574 -35.64 -14.20 -5.62
N THR A 575 -35.51 -13.38 -6.67
CA THR A 575 -36.51 -13.36 -7.73
C THR A 575 -36.47 -14.68 -8.53
N PRO A 576 -37.54 -15.10 -9.21
CA PRO A 576 -37.53 -16.32 -10.02
C PRO A 576 -36.43 -16.37 -11.10
N GLN A 577 -35.98 -15.21 -11.58
CA GLN A 577 -34.85 -15.11 -12.50
C GLN A 577 -33.51 -15.36 -11.79
N GLN A 578 -33.34 -14.79 -10.58
CA GLN A 578 -32.15 -15.04 -9.77
C GLN A 578 -32.07 -16.49 -9.30
N ASP A 579 -33.22 -17.08 -8.98
CA ASP A 579 -33.35 -18.50 -8.63
C ASP A 579 -32.93 -19.42 -9.78
N LYS A 580 -33.40 -19.14 -11.00
CA LYS A 580 -32.95 -19.85 -12.21
C LYS A 580 -31.44 -19.65 -12.49
N GLU A 581 -30.93 -18.44 -12.27
CA GLU A 581 -29.49 -18.14 -12.39
C GLU A 581 -28.66 -18.86 -11.32
N LEU A 582 -29.18 -19.00 -10.10
CA LEU A 582 -28.56 -19.75 -9.02
C LEU A 582 -28.43 -21.23 -9.37
N GLY A 583 -29.43 -21.83 -10.02
CA GLY A 583 -29.31 -23.18 -10.58
C GLY A 583 -28.16 -23.32 -11.59
N TYR A 584 -27.98 -22.35 -12.49
CA TYR A 584 -26.86 -22.35 -13.43
C TYR A 584 -25.50 -22.13 -12.75
N ILE A 585 -25.49 -21.34 -11.68
CA ILE A 585 -24.30 -21.11 -10.85
C ILE A 585 -23.92 -22.39 -10.11
N ALA A 586 -24.89 -23.10 -9.52
CA ALA A 586 -24.64 -24.37 -8.85
C ALA A 586 -24.01 -25.38 -9.83
N ASP A 587 -24.56 -25.52 -11.04
CA ASP A 587 -24.00 -26.38 -12.08
C ASP A 587 -22.60 -25.92 -12.58
N PHE A 588 -22.32 -24.61 -12.50
CA PHE A 588 -21.01 -24.06 -12.87
C PHE A 588 -19.97 -24.30 -11.76
N ALA A 589 -20.36 -24.12 -10.50
CA ALA A 589 -19.55 -24.42 -9.32
C ALA A 589 -19.18 -25.90 -9.29
N GLU A 590 -20.15 -26.79 -9.50
CA GLU A 590 -19.97 -28.26 -9.61
C GLU A 590 -18.85 -28.60 -10.60
N LYS A 591 -18.91 -28.04 -11.81
CA LYS A 591 -17.88 -28.26 -12.84
C LYS A 591 -16.52 -27.65 -12.49
N GLY A 592 -16.51 -26.50 -11.83
CA GLY A 592 -15.27 -25.86 -11.36
C GLY A 592 -14.54 -26.74 -10.36
N PHE A 593 -15.27 -27.29 -9.38
CA PHE A 593 -14.72 -28.21 -8.40
C PHE A 593 -14.35 -29.59 -8.96
N ASP A 594 -15.11 -30.11 -9.93
CA ASP A 594 -14.71 -31.34 -10.64
C ASP A 594 -13.34 -31.18 -11.33
N VAL A 595 -13.14 -30.05 -12.01
CA VAL A 595 -11.87 -29.72 -12.68
C VAL A 595 -10.74 -29.62 -11.65
N ALA A 596 -11.01 -29.00 -10.50
CA ALA A 596 -10.08 -28.91 -9.39
C ALA A 596 -9.66 -30.28 -8.83
N ALA A 597 -10.63 -31.13 -8.51
CA ALA A 597 -10.38 -32.47 -8.01
C ALA A 597 -9.59 -33.32 -9.02
N ILE A 598 -9.89 -33.19 -10.31
CA ILE A 598 -9.11 -33.83 -11.39
C ILE A 598 -7.68 -33.30 -11.44
N GLY A 599 -7.50 -31.98 -11.28
CA GLY A 599 -6.18 -31.33 -11.22
C GLY A 599 -5.32 -31.85 -10.07
N LEU A 600 -5.89 -31.96 -8.87
CA LEU A 600 -5.24 -32.52 -7.69
C LEU A 600 -4.89 -33.99 -7.86
N ARG A 601 -5.81 -34.82 -8.35
CA ARG A 601 -5.52 -36.24 -8.66
C ARG A 601 -4.34 -36.37 -9.64
N ARG A 602 -4.24 -35.49 -10.62
CA ARG A 602 -3.12 -35.47 -11.57
C ARG A 602 -1.81 -34.98 -10.95
N ALA A 603 -1.86 -33.99 -10.06
CA ALA A 603 -0.71 -33.56 -9.29
C ALA A 603 -0.18 -34.71 -8.41
N ALA A 604 -1.07 -35.47 -7.77
CA ALA A 604 -0.73 -36.67 -7.03
C ALA A 604 -0.03 -37.72 -7.90
N PHE A 605 -0.52 -37.99 -9.12
CA PHE A 605 0.12 -38.92 -10.05
C PHE A 605 1.54 -38.53 -10.46
N LYS A 606 1.86 -37.23 -10.46
CA LYS A 606 3.21 -36.72 -10.77
C LYS A 606 4.11 -36.65 -9.54
N GLN A 607 3.56 -36.86 -8.34
CA GLN A 607 4.31 -36.79 -7.11
C GLN A 607 5.06 -38.11 -6.85
N SER A 608 6.37 -38.01 -6.66
CA SER A 608 7.26 -39.15 -6.38
C SER A 608 7.26 -39.57 -4.91
N ASP A 609 6.90 -38.66 -4.01
CA ASP A 609 6.73 -38.95 -2.60
C ASP A 609 5.35 -39.59 -2.36
N GLU A 610 5.30 -40.84 -1.87
CA GLU A 610 4.03 -41.57 -1.69
C GLU A 610 3.17 -41.03 -0.54
N GLY A 611 3.77 -40.37 0.46
CA GLY A 611 3.01 -39.72 1.54
C GLY A 611 2.28 -38.51 1.01
N LEU A 612 3.01 -37.60 0.37
CA LEU A 612 2.44 -36.40 -0.23
C LEU A 612 1.46 -36.72 -1.37
N LYS A 613 1.72 -37.78 -2.14
CA LYS A 613 0.79 -38.28 -3.16
C LYS A 613 -0.54 -38.72 -2.54
N GLN A 614 -0.51 -39.43 -1.42
CA GLN A 614 -1.72 -39.86 -0.73
C GLN A 614 -2.47 -38.65 -0.13
N GLU A 615 -1.77 -37.69 0.46
CA GLU A 615 -2.35 -36.44 0.97
C GLU A 615 -3.02 -35.62 -0.14
N ILE A 616 -2.40 -35.50 -1.32
CA ILE A 616 -3.00 -34.79 -2.47
C ILE A 616 -4.24 -35.53 -3.01
N LEU A 617 -4.26 -36.88 -2.96
CA LEU A 617 -5.44 -37.66 -3.34
C LEU A 617 -6.59 -37.44 -2.35
N GLU A 618 -6.30 -37.43 -1.05
CA GLU A 618 -7.28 -37.12 0.00
C GLU A 618 -7.81 -35.69 -0.15
N ALA A 619 -6.96 -34.72 -0.48
CA ALA A 619 -7.35 -33.36 -0.83
C ALA A 619 -8.37 -33.32 -1.98
N ALA A 620 -8.12 -34.12 -3.02
CA ALA A 620 -8.99 -34.15 -4.20
C ALA A 620 -10.37 -34.73 -3.88
N ASP A 621 -10.43 -35.72 -2.99
CA ASP A 621 -11.69 -36.30 -2.54
C ASP A 621 -12.43 -35.35 -1.58
N ASP A 622 -11.72 -34.61 -0.73
CA ASP A 622 -12.27 -33.55 0.11
C ASP A 622 -12.84 -32.39 -0.74
N VAL A 623 -12.15 -31.96 -1.80
CA VAL A 623 -12.66 -30.96 -2.76
C VAL A 623 -13.96 -31.42 -3.41
N GLN A 624 -14.03 -32.69 -3.81
CA GLN A 624 -15.25 -33.26 -4.38
C GLN A 624 -16.38 -33.29 -3.35
N ALA A 625 -16.10 -33.66 -2.11
CA ALA A 625 -17.10 -33.70 -1.05
C ALA A 625 -17.64 -32.29 -0.72
N ILE A 626 -16.74 -31.29 -0.65
CA ILE A 626 -17.12 -29.89 -0.43
C ILE A 626 -17.97 -29.39 -1.60
N SER A 627 -17.59 -29.70 -2.85
CA SER A 627 -18.40 -29.39 -4.03
C SER A 627 -19.81 -29.94 -3.93
N ASP A 628 -19.96 -31.22 -3.59
CA ASP A 628 -21.26 -31.87 -3.48
C ASP A 628 -22.13 -31.18 -2.42
N ASP A 629 -21.55 -30.79 -1.28
CA ASP A 629 -22.23 -30.04 -0.22
C ASP A 629 -22.56 -28.60 -0.64
N THR A 630 -21.65 -27.88 -1.30
CA THR A 630 -21.90 -26.52 -1.83
C THR A 630 -23.04 -26.54 -2.83
N VAL A 631 -23.00 -27.45 -3.79
CA VAL A 631 -24.00 -27.58 -4.85
C VAL A 631 -25.36 -27.96 -4.26
N LYS A 632 -25.37 -28.86 -3.26
CA LYS A 632 -26.57 -29.23 -2.53
C LYS A 632 -27.15 -28.05 -1.74
N ASN A 633 -26.31 -27.26 -1.07
CA ASN A 633 -26.75 -26.08 -0.34
C ASN A 633 -27.33 -25.02 -1.28
N LEU A 634 -26.65 -24.74 -2.40
CA LEU A 634 -27.15 -23.80 -3.42
C LEU A 634 -28.46 -24.27 -4.05
N LYS A 635 -28.60 -25.57 -4.32
CA LYS A 635 -29.86 -26.16 -4.80
C LYS A 635 -30.97 -26.11 -3.74
N SER A 636 -30.63 -26.33 -2.46
CA SER A 636 -31.60 -26.18 -1.35
C SER A 636 -32.08 -24.75 -1.21
N ILE A 637 -31.19 -23.75 -1.31
CA ILE A 637 -31.54 -22.34 -1.26
C ILE A 637 -32.43 -21.96 -2.45
N ALA A 638 -32.18 -22.53 -3.62
CA ALA A 638 -33.03 -22.36 -4.80
C ALA A 638 -34.41 -23.01 -4.64
N ASP A 639 -34.48 -24.21 -4.04
CA ASP A 639 -35.72 -24.95 -3.83
C ASP A 639 -36.57 -24.40 -2.67
N GLU A 640 -35.98 -23.60 -1.78
CA GLU A 640 -36.68 -22.93 -0.69
C GLU A 640 -37.57 -21.78 -1.20
N ALA A 641 -38.77 -21.67 -0.63
CA ALA A 641 -39.75 -20.67 -1.06
C ALA A 641 -39.28 -19.20 -0.93
N CYS A 642 -38.17 -18.96 -0.23
CA CYS A 642 -37.56 -17.65 -0.06
C CYS A 642 -36.05 -17.75 0.25
N GLY A 643 -35.27 -18.43 -0.59
CA GLY A 643 -33.80 -18.32 -0.50
C GLY A 643 -33.36 -16.86 -0.71
N THR A 644 -32.34 -16.41 0.01
CA THR A 644 -31.81 -15.03 -0.05
C THR A 644 -30.40 -15.00 -0.60
N CYS A 645 -30.00 -13.85 -1.14
CA CYS A 645 -28.62 -13.66 -1.60
C CYS A 645 -27.58 -13.75 -0.48
N SER A 646 -27.96 -13.43 0.76
CA SER A 646 -27.08 -13.61 1.91
C SER A 646 -26.80 -15.10 2.16
N GLU A 647 -27.82 -15.96 2.07
CA GLU A 647 -27.65 -17.41 2.24
C GLU A 647 -26.81 -18.02 1.11
N VAL A 648 -26.98 -17.54 -0.12
CA VAL A 648 -26.15 -17.96 -1.26
C VAL A 648 -24.68 -17.60 -1.06
N VAL A 649 -24.39 -16.37 -0.63
CA VAL A 649 -23.02 -15.92 -0.37
C VAL A 649 -22.42 -16.71 0.80
N GLN A 650 -23.16 -16.86 1.90
CA GLN A 650 -22.72 -17.60 3.07
C GLN A 650 -22.40 -19.06 2.74
N ALA A 651 -23.28 -19.76 2.00
CA ALA A 651 -23.06 -21.16 1.63
C ALA A 651 -21.74 -21.37 0.86
N ILE A 652 -21.28 -20.35 0.15
CA ILE A 652 -20.05 -20.40 -0.63
C ILE A 652 -18.87 -19.98 0.22
N GLU A 653 -18.97 -18.91 1.00
CA GLU A 653 -17.95 -18.55 1.99
C GLU A 653 -17.63 -19.72 2.92
N ASP A 654 -18.63 -20.42 3.43
CA ASP A 654 -18.46 -21.63 4.25
C ASP A 654 -17.70 -22.73 3.50
N SER A 655 -17.97 -22.88 2.21
CA SER A 655 -17.29 -23.87 1.35
C SER A 655 -15.83 -23.49 1.09
N PHE A 656 -15.55 -22.19 0.96
CA PHE A 656 -14.20 -21.68 0.81
C PHE A 656 -13.39 -21.82 2.09
N ASP A 657 -13.97 -21.50 3.23
CA ASP A 657 -13.30 -21.64 4.52
C ASP A 657 -13.01 -23.12 4.82
N ALA A 658 -13.92 -24.02 4.46
CA ALA A 658 -13.69 -25.47 4.54
C ALA A 658 -12.51 -25.90 3.63
N LEU A 659 -12.44 -25.40 2.40
CA LEU A 659 -11.35 -25.71 1.47
C LEU A 659 -10.01 -25.11 1.93
N ASP A 660 -10.00 -23.87 2.36
CA ASP A 660 -8.81 -23.18 2.87
C ASP A 660 -8.24 -23.91 4.10
N GLN A 661 -9.10 -24.34 5.02
CA GLN A 661 -8.69 -25.10 6.18
C GLN A 661 -8.11 -26.47 5.78
N LYS A 662 -8.79 -27.20 4.89
CA LYS A 662 -8.33 -28.50 4.41
C LYS A 662 -6.98 -28.43 3.71
N PHE A 663 -6.76 -27.40 2.90
CA PHE A 663 -5.47 -27.24 2.26
C PHE A 663 -4.38 -26.78 3.21
N LYS A 664 -4.68 -25.97 4.23
CA LYS A 664 -3.73 -25.65 5.31
C LYS A 664 -3.30 -26.90 6.08
N ASP A 665 -4.21 -27.85 6.29
CA ASP A 665 -3.90 -29.11 6.98
C ASP A 665 -2.92 -29.98 6.18
N ILE A 666 -2.94 -29.88 4.85
CA ILE A 666 -2.01 -30.59 3.94
C ILE A 666 -0.69 -29.83 3.79
N ASP A 667 -0.78 -28.53 3.59
CA ASP A 667 0.36 -27.64 3.46
C ASP A 667 -0.02 -26.24 3.98
N PRO A 668 0.59 -25.76 5.08
CA PRO A 668 0.36 -24.42 5.60
C PRO A 668 0.61 -23.31 4.56
N ASN A 669 1.43 -23.59 3.54
CA ASN A 669 1.77 -22.69 2.45
C ASN A 669 1.07 -23.04 1.12
N TRP A 670 -0.02 -23.81 1.14
CA TRP A 670 -0.67 -24.33 -0.07
C TRP A 670 -0.97 -23.26 -1.13
N LYS A 671 -1.26 -22.02 -0.71
CA LYS A 671 -1.57 -20.89 -1.60
C LYS A 671 -0.41 -20.47 -2.53
N SER A 672 0.84 -20.79 -2.19
CA SER A 672 2.01 -20.46 -3.03
C SER A 672 2.34 -21.53 -4.07
N LYS A 673 1.59 -22.64 -4.11
CA LYS A 673 1.81 -23.73 -5.06
C LYS A 673 0.88 -23.58 -6.27
N ALA A 674 1.47 -23.59 -7.47
CA ALA A 674 0.77 -23.37 -8.75
C ALA A 674 -0.49 -24.24 -8.98
N VAL A 675 -0.53 -25.47 -8.43
CA VAL A 675 -1.70 -26.37 -8.51
C VAL A 675 -2.90 -25.79 -7.75
N PHE A 676 -2.67 -25.08 -6.66
CA PHE A 676 -3.70 -24.51 -5.81
C PHE A 676 -4.05 -23.07 -6.17
N GLU A 677 -3.13 -22.35 -6.83
CA GLU A 677 -3.41 -21.04 -7.42
C GLU A 677 -4.49 -21.13 -8.51
N ALA A 678 -4.40 -22.14 -9.38
CA ALA A 678 -5.43 -22.42 -10.38
C ALA A 678 -6.80 -22.73 -9.76
N LEU A 679 -6.80 -23.34 -8.58
CA LEU A 679 -8.01 -23.61 -7.80
C LEU A 679 -8.61 -22.32 -7.24
N GLY A 680 -7.80 -21.49 -6.59
CA GLY A 680 -8.22 -20.19 -6.10
C GLY A 680 -8.81 -19.31 -7.21
N TYR A 681 -8.23 -19.36 -8.42
CA TYR A 681 -8.75 -18.66 -9.59
C TYR A 681 -10.12 -19.16 -10.04
N ALA A 682 -10.29 -20.48 -10.20
CA ALA A 682 -11.57 -21.09 -10.60
C ALA A 682 -12.69 -20.75 -9.60
N MET A 683 -12.35 -20.74 -8.31
CA MET A 683 -13.29 -20.42 -7.25
C MET A 683 -13.65 -18.92 -7.22
N ASN A 684 -12.70 -18.02 -7.47
CA ASN A 684 -12.99 -16.58 -7.59
C ASN A 684 -13.98 -16.26 -8.72
N LEU A 685 -13.91 -16.99 -9.85
CA LEU A 685 -14.87 -16.85 -10.95
C LEU A 685 -16.30 -17.21 -10.53
N VAL A 686 -16.46 -18.20 -9.65
CA VAL A 686 -17.77 -18.57 -9.07
C VAL A 686 -18.31 -17.42 -8.21
N PHE A 687 -17.46 -16.83 -7.36
CA PHE A 687 -17.83 -15.67 -6.52
C PHE A 687 -18.28 -14.47 -7.34
N ASP A 688 -17.52 -14.11 -8.37
CA ASP A 688 -17.83 -12.96 -9.22
C ASP A 688 -19.19 -13.14 -9.92
N LYS A 689 -19.48 -14.36 -10.38
CA LYS A 689 -20.76 -14.65 -11.03
C LYS A 689 -21.94 -14.50 -10.07
N ILE A 690 -21.75 -14.92 -8.83
CA ILE A 690 -22.78 -14.91 -7.78
C ILE A 690 -23.07 -13.51 -7.32
N LYS A 691 -22.02 -12.72 -7.12
CA LYS A 691 -22.14 -11.30 -6.82
C LYS A 691 -22.96 -10.58 -7.89
N VAL A 692 -22.68 -10.84 -9.17
CA VAL A 692 -23.44 -10.27 -10.29
C VAL A 692 -24.91 -10.71 -10.26
N THR A 693 -25.19 -11.99 -10.06
CA THR A 693 -26.57 -12.50 -9.98
C THR A 693 -27.33 -11.92 -8.78
N CYS A 694 -26.65 -11.74 -7.65
CA CYS A 694 -27.26 -11.17 -6.45
C CYS A 694 -27.47 -9.66 -6.52
N GLU A 695 -26.63 -8.94 -7.26
CA GLU A 695 -26.79 -7.50 -7.49
C GLU A 695 -27.86 -7.16 -8.53
N ARG A 696 -28.29 -8.11 -9.39
CA ARG A 696 -29.29 -7.92 -10.46
C ARG A 696 -30.73 -7.70 -9.99
N GLY A 697 -31.11 -8.15 -8.79
CA GLY A 697 -32.47 -8.00 -8.25
C GLY A 697 -32.89 -6.56 -7.89
N ARG A 698 -32.00 -5.58 -8.10
CA ARG A 698 -32.10 -4.20 -7.57
C ARG A 698 -33.03 -3.25 -8.35
N PHE A 699 -33.71 -3.72 -9.41
CA PHE A 699 -34.62 -2.89 -10.22
C PHE A 699 -35.96 -3.58 -10.57
N PRO A 700 -36.93 -3.68 -9.63
CA PRO A 700 -38.28 -4.08 -9.99
C PRO A 700 -39.02 -2.84 -10.54
N GLY A 701 -38.98 -2.62 -11.87
CA GLY A 701 -39.71 -1.48 -12.43
C GLY A 701 -39.74 -1.27 -13.94
N LYS A 702 -38.91 -1.95 -14.74
CA LYS A 702 -39.05 -1.92 -16.20
C LYS A 702 -39.47 -3.29 -16.71
N ASN A 703 -40.72 -3.39 -17.15
CA ASN A 703 -41.22 -4.51 -17.94
C ASN A 703 -40.38 -4.59 -19.23
N LEU A 704 -39.42 -5.51 -19.27
CA LEU A 704 -38.56 -5.79 -20.43
C LEU A 704 -39.33 -6.49 -21.59
N ASN A 705 -40.65 -6.60 -21.51
CA ASN A 705 -41.50 -7.30 -22.49
C ASN A 705 -42.17 -6.39 -23.53
N GLU A 706 -41.94 -5.08 -23.54
CA GLU A 706 -42.73 -4.18 -24.41
C GLU A 706 -42.01 -3.55 -25.62
N ASP A 707 -40.68 -3.71 -25.79
CA ASP A 707 -40.06 -3.48 -27.12
C ASP A 707 -38.66 -4.12 -27.19
N PRO A 708 -38.43 -5.16 -28.03
CA PRO A 708 -37.10 -5.68 -28.25
C PRO A 708 -36.24 -4.63 -28.96
N CYS A 709 -35.06 -4.34 -28.42
CA CYS A 709 -34.09 -3.37 -28.96
C CYS A 709 -33.71 -3.62 -30.43
N LEU A 710 -33.84 -4.86 -30.88
CA LEU A 710 -33.51 -5.32 -32.21
C LEU A 710 -34.78 -5.69 -32.96
N LYS A 711 -34.83 -5.33 -34.23
CA LYS A 711 -35.89 -5.80 -35.11
C LYS A 711 -35.84 -7.32 -35.19
N PRO A 712 -36.98 -8.01 -35.36
CA PRO A 712 -37.02 -9.47 -35.50
C PRO A 712 -36.01 -10.02 -36.52
N GLU A 713 -35.74 -9.29 -37.61
CA GLU A 713 -34.77 -9.68 -38.63
C GLU A 713 -33.31 -9.59 -38.13
N GLU A 714 -32.98 -8.61 -37.30
CA GLU A 714 -31.64 -8.43 -36.71
C GLU A 714 -31.40 -9.50 -35.62
N ARG A 715 -32.44 -9.83 -34.85
CA ARG A 715 -32.41 -10.92 -33.88
C ARG A 715 -32.22 -12.28 -34.56
N GLU A 716 -32.92 -12.54 -35.67
CA GLU A 716 -32.74 -13.76 -36.46
C GLU A 716 -31.31 -13.88 -37.01
N GLN A 717 -30.68 -12.75 -37.38
CA GLN A 717 -29.28 -12.74 -37.81
C GLN A 717 -28.30 -13.00 -36.67
N MET A 718 -28.55 -12.44 -35.48
CA MET A 718 -27.74 -12.74 -34.29
C MET A 718 -27.87 -14.20 -33.86
N ASP A 719 -29.07 -14.76 -33.85
CA ASP A 719 -29.28 -16.18 -33.54
C ASP A 719 -28.53 -17.08 -34.54
N LYS A 720 -28.44 -16.68 -35.82
CA LYS A 720 -27.61 -17.36 -36.82
C LYS A 720 -26.12 -17.25 -36.48
N ILE A 721 -25.62 -16.08 -36.08
CA ILE A 721 -24.22 -15.88 -35.66
C ILE A 721 -23.89 -16.76 -34.45
N VAL A 722 -24.75 -16.76 -33.41
CA VAL A 722 -24.57 -17.57 -32.19
C VAL A 722 -24.51 -19.06 -32.53
N ASN A 723 -25.50 -19.56 -33.26
CA ASN A 723 -25.55 -20.98 -33.64
C ASN A 723 -24.32 -21.35 -34.46
N TYR A 724 -23.86 -20.47 -35.35
CA TYR A 724 -22.72 -20.73 -36.21
C TYR A 724 -21.40 -20.79 -35.45
N VAL A 725 -21.14 -19.80 -34.58
CA VAL A 725 -19.93 -19.79 -33.73
C VAL A 725 -19.92 -21.01 -32.80
N ASN A 726 -21.09 -21.35 -32.25
CA ASN A 726 -21.26 -22.54 -31.42
C ASN A 726 -20.99 -23.85 -32.19
N GLU A 727 -21.50 -23.98 -33.42
CA GLU A 727 -21.22 -25.14 -34.28
C GLU A 727 -19.72 -25.25 -34.61
N PHE A 728 -19.05 -24.14 -34.91
CA PHE A 728 -17.63 -24.12 -35.26
C PHE A 728 -16.73 -24.50 -34.08
N LEU A 729 -16.95 -23.90 -32.91
CA LEU A 729 -16.12 -24.20 -31.74
C LEU A 729 -16.42 -25.61 -31.18
N ASN A 730 -17.67 -26.08 -31.27
CA ASN A 730 -17.97 -27.47 -30.93
C ASN A 730 -17.34 -28.45 -31.94
N ALA A 731 -17.35 -28.14 -33.23
CA ALA A 731 -16.67 -28.96 -34.24
C ALA A 731 -15.15 -29.00 -33.99
N ALA A 732 -14.54 -27.89 -33.58
CA ALA A 732 -13.14 -27.83 -33.18
C ALA A 732 -12.87 -28.69 -31.94
N ALA A 733 -13.70 -28.60 -30.89
CA ALA A 733 -13.59 -29.43 -29.70
C ALA A 733 -13.71 -30.93 -30.03
N VAL A 734 -14.68 -31.32 -30.86
CA VAL A 734 -14.86 -32.70 -31.32
C VAL A 734 -13.67 -33.17 -32.19
N ALA A 735 -13.10 -32.29 -33.00
CA ALA A 735 -11.92 -32.63 -33.80
C ALA A 735 -10.68 -32.83 -32.92
N ILE A 736 -10.51 -32.01 -31.87
CA ILE A 736 -9.47 -32.18 -30.86
C ILE A 736 -9.69 -33.51 -30.12
N GLU A 737 -10.92 -33.82 -29.69
CA GLU A 737 -11.29 -35.08 -29.04
C GLU A 737 -11.00 -36.32 -29.92
N ASN A 738 -11.32 -36.24 -31.21
CA ASN A 738 -10.96 -37.29 -32.16
C ASN A 738 -9.44 -37.43 -32.34
N THR A 739 -8.71 -36.31 -32.30
CA THR A 739 -7.25 -36.29 -32.39
C THR A 739 -6.60 -36.88 -31.14
N LEU A 740 -7.17 -36.63 -29.95
CA LEU A 740 -6.77 -37.25 -28.68
C LEU A 740 -6.80 -38.78 -28.75
N SER A 741 -7.80 -39.36 -29.42
CA SER A 741 -7.90 -40.82 -29.56
C SER A 741 -6.81 -41.46 -30.42
N ARG A 742 -6.07 -40.65 -31.21
CA ARG A 742 -5.11 -41.13 -32.24
C ARG A 742 -3.66 -40.83 -31.91
N ILE A 743 -3.38 -40.04 -30.88
CA ILE A 743 -2.02 -39.65 -30.51
C ILE A 743 -1.49 -40.63 -29.46
N ASP A 744 -0.32 -41.21 -29.68
CA ASP A 744 0.31 -42.10 -28.69
C ASP A 744 1.16 -41.34 -27.66
N ASP A 745 1.53 -40.10 -27.97
CA ASP A 745 2.27 -39.22 -27.07
C ASP A 745 1.37 -38.70 -25.94
N GLN A 746 1.71 -39.09 -24.70
CA GLN A 746 0.92 -38.78 -23.52
C GLN A 746 0.95 -37.29 -23.14
N ASP A 747 2.07 -36.60 -23.35
CA ASP A 747 2.18 -35.15 -23.09
C ASP A 747 1.31 -34.37 -24.07
N MET A 748 1.34 -34.77 -25.34
CA MET A 748 0.50 -34.17 -26.38
C MET A 748 -1.00 -34.45 -26.17
N LYS A 749 -1.36 -35.68 -25.77
CA LYS A 749 -2.74 -36.01 -25.35
C LYS A 749 -3.21 -35.10 -24.21
N GLU A 750 -2.33 -34.84 -23.26
CA GLU A 750 -2.67 -34.02 -22.10
C GLU A 750 -2.83 -32.53 -22.47
N LYS A 751 -1.96 -31.98 -23.33
CA LYS A 751 -2.07 -30.61 -23.86
C LYS A 751 -3.34 -30.42 -24.68
N LEU A 752 -3.65 -31.35 -25.58
CA LEU A 752 -4.86 -31.31 -26.40
C LEU A 752 -6.14 -31.42 -25.57
N LYS A 753 -6.13 -32.17 -24.46
CA LYS A 753 -7.28 -32.24 -23.55
C LYS A 753 -7.51 -30.92 -22.82
N MET A 754 -6.45 -30.22 -22.43
CA MET A 754 -6.57 -28.88 -21.86
C MET A 754 -7.11 -27.89 -22.90
N VAL A 755 -6.61 -27.93 -24.13
CA VAL A 755 -7.12 -27.08 -25.22
C VAL A 755 -8.59 -27.39 -25.53
N GLU A 756 -9.01 -28.66 -25.53
CA GLU A 756 -10.43 -29.03 -25.67
C GLU A 756 -11.32 -28.37 -24.61
N ILE A 757 -10.91 -28.42 -23.34
CA ILE A 757 -11.63 -27.82 -22.22
C ILE A 757 -11.74 -26.30 -22.39
N VAL A 758 -10.62 -25.64 -22.74
CA VAL A 758 -10.57 -24.20 -22.97
C VAL A 758 -11.48 -23.81 -24.15
N VAL A 759 -11.47 -24.56 -25.25
CA VAL A 759 -12.34 -24.31 -26.40
C VAL A 759 -13.82 -24.41 -26.02
N ARG A 760 -14.21 -25.43 -25.24
CA ARG A 760 -15.59 -25.57 -24.75
C ARG A 760 -16.00 -24.43 -23.80
N ALA A 761 -15.09 -23.98 -22.94
CA ALA A 761 -15.33 -22.89 -22.02
C ALA A 761 -15.49 -21.54 -22.75
N VAL A 762 -14.58 -21.22 -23.68
CA VAL A 762 -14.66 -20.00 -24.49
C VAL A 762 -15.90 -20.01 -25.39
N ASN A 763 -16.27 -21.17 -25.95
CA ASN A 763 -17.51 -21.27 -26.72
C ASN A 763 -18.74 -20.87 -25.88
N LYS A 764 -18.83 -21.38 -24.65
CA LYS A 764 -19.91 -21.05 -23.73
C LYS A 764 -19.91 -19.55 -23.40
N ASP A 765 -18.75 -18.95 -23.17
CA ASP A 765 -18.61 -17.51 -22.89
C ASP A 765 -19.03 -16.64 -24.09
N ILE A 766 -18.60 -16.99 -25.31
CA ILE A 766 -18.99 -16.27 -26.53
C ILE A 766 -20.51 -16.31 -26.71
N VAL A 767 -21.14 -17.49 -26.60
CA VAL A 767 -22.60 -17.62 -26.71
C VAL A 767 -23.30 -16.73 -25.69
N GLN A 768 -22.85 -16.73 -24.44
CA GLN A 768 -23.44 -15.91 -23.37
C GLN A 768 -23.23 -14.41 -23.59
N ASN A 769 -22.07 -13.98 -24.07
CA ASN A 769 -21.77 -12.58 -24.35
C ASN A 769 -22.60 -12.06 -25.54
N ILE A 770 -22.77 -12.87 -26.59
CA ILE A 770 -23.63 -12.49 -27.72
C ILE A 770 -25.10 -12.43 -27.30
N GLU A 771 -25.60 -13.42 -26.55
CA GLU A 771 -26.97 -13.41 -26.01
C GLU A 771 -27.21 -12.20 -25.11
N LYS A 772 -26.23 -11.80 -24.31
CA LYS A 772 -26.26 -10.59 -23.48
C LYS A 772 -26.33 -9.31 -24.32
N ILE A 773 -25.48 -9.19 -25.34
CA ILE A 773 -25.47 -8.02 -26.23
C ILE A 773 -26.79 -7.91 -27.01
N ALA A 774 -27.32 -9.05 -27.46
CA ALA A 774 -28.58 -9.14 -28.20
C ALA A 774 -29.82 -8.86 -27.34
N ASN A 775 -29.87 -9.37 -26.12
CA ASN A 775 -31.07 -9.26 -25.28
C ASN A 775 -31.06 -8.07 -24.33
N GLU A 776 -29.89 -7.55 -23.91
CA GLU A 776 -29.79 -6.60 -22.78
C GLU A 776 -29.23 -5.23 -23.17
N ALA A 777 -28.28 -5.14 -24.10
CA ALA A 777 -27.49 -3.92 -24.32
C ALA A 777 -27.96 -3.04 -25.48
N CYS A 778 -28.98 -3.46 -26.24
CA CYS A 778 -29.27 -2.92 -27.57
C CYS A 778 -28.00 -2.79 -28.43
N GLY A 779 -27.05 -3.72 -28.31
CA GLY A 779 -25.73 -3.59 -28.92
C GLY A 779 -25.78 -3.72 -30.44
N SER A 780 -24.90 -2.99 -31.11
CA SER A 780 -24.76 -3.06 -32.55
C SER A 780 -24.09 -4.37 -32.98
N CYS A 781 -24.22 -4.73 -34.26
CA CYS A 781 -23.47 -5.86 -34.83
C CYS A 781 -21.94 -5.69 -34.63
N ALA A 782 -21.45 -4.45 -34.55
CA ALA A 782 -20.04 -4.17 -34.26
C ALA A 782 -19.65 -4.58 -32.83
N ASP A 783 -20.55 -4.43 -31.85
CA ASP A 783 -20.32 -4.84 -30.47
C ASP A 783 -20.26 -6.37 -30.34
N VAL A 784 -21.09 -7.08 -31.10
CA VAL A 784 -21.05 -8.55 -31.22
C VAL A 784 -19.74 -9.02 -31.85
N VAL A 785 -19.32 -8.41 -32.96
CA VAL A 785 -18.06 -8.76 -33.64
C VAL A 785 -16.87 -8.52 -32.70
N LYS A 786 -16.88 -7.41 -31.96
CA LYS A 786 -15.84 -7.10 -30.99
C LYS A 786 -15.80 -8.12 -29.86
N ALA A 787 -16.94 -8.51 -29.29
CA ALA A 787 -16.99 -9.53 -28.25
C ALA A 787 -16.46 -10.89 -28.75
N ILE A 788 -16.82 -11.29 -29.97
CA ILE A 788 -16.28 -12.50 -30.61
C ILE A 788 -14.75 -12.38 -30.81
N GLN A 789 -14.26 -11.23 -31.27
CA GLN A 789 -12.83 -10.97 -31.45
C GLN A 789 -12.05 -11.07 -30.15
N ASP A 790 -12.55 -10.44 -29.08
CA ASP A 790 -11.90 -10.42 -27.78
C ASP A 790 -11.82 -11.83 -27.17
N SER A 791 -12.92 -12.59 -27.21
CA SER A 791 -12.94 -13.98 -26.73
C SER A 791 -12.07 -14.92 -27.56
N LEU A 792 -12.01 -14.75 -28.88
CA LEU A 792 -11.15 -15.58 -29.75
C LEU A 792 -9.67 -15.21 -29.57
N LYS A 793 -9.33 -13.94 -29.35
CA LYS A 793 -7.97 -13.51 -29.01
C LYS A 793 -7.52 -14.10 -27.67
N TYR A 794 -8.43 -14.15 -26.69
CA TYR A 794 -8.18 -14.83 -25.41
C TYR A 794 -7.92 -16.33 -25.60
N LEU A 795 -8.71 -17.00 -26.44
CA LEU A 795 -8.50 -18.42 -26.79
C LEU A 795 -7.12 -18.65 -27.43
N GLN A 796 -6.72 -17.80 -28.38
CA GLN A 796 -5.39 -17.88 -29.01
C GLN A 796 -4.26 -17.73 -27.99
N GLN A 797 -4.36 -16.75 -27.09
CA GLN A 797 -3.34 -16.54 -26.06
C GLN A 797 -3.26 -17.74 -25.10
N THR A 798 -4.41 -18.24 -24.63
CA THR A 798 -4.46 -19.38 -23.71
C THR A 798 -3.87 -20.64 -24.34
N VAL A 799 -4.14 -20.89 -25.62
CA VAL A 799 -3.57 -22.04 -26.35
C VAL A 799 -2.06 -21.88 -26.52
N LYS A 800 -1.58 -20.66 -26.79
CA LYS A 800 -0.16 -20.34 -26.86
C LYS A 800 0.55 -20.54 -25.52
N ASP A 801 -0.12 -20.28 -24.41
CA ASP A 801 0.43 -20.51 -23.07
C ASP A 801 0.50 -22.02 -22.75
N ILE A 802 -0.44 -22.82 -23.27
CA ILE A 802 -0.44 -24.29 -23.14
C ILE A 802 0.66 -24.93 -24.02
N ASP A 803 0.83 -24.44 -25.25
CA ASP A 803 1.87 -24.88 -26.18
C ASP A 803 2.43 -23.68 -26.97
N PRO A 804 3.61 -23.15 -26.61
CA PRO A 804 4.21 -22.01 -27.30
C PRO A 804 4.47 -22.22 -28.79
N ASP A 805 4.57 -23.48 -29.23
CA ASP A 805 4.78 -23.89 -30.63
C ASP A 805 3.47 -24.34 -31.32
N TRP A 806 2.29 -24.04 -30.76
CA TRP A 806 1.00 -24.55 -31.26
C TRP A 806 0.75 -24.28 -32.76
N GLU A 807 1.20 -23.13 -33.27
CA GLU A 807 1.10 -22.73 -34.70
C GLU A 807 1.87 -23.69 -35.64
N ARG A 808 2.89 -24.39 -35.12
CA ARG A 808 3.69 -25.35 -35.90
C ARG A 808 3.21 -26.78 -35.72
N ASN A 809 2.30 -27.01 -34.78
CA ASN A 809 1.84 -28.33 -34.41
C ASN A 809 0.55 -28.66 -35.18
N PRO A 810 0.58 -29.64 -36.10
CA PRO A 810 -0.56 -29.96 -36.95
C PRO A 810 -1.80 -30.40 -36.16
N ALA A 811 -1.64 -30.81 -34.89
CA ALA A 811 -2.76 -31.13 -34.01
C ALA A 811 -3.63 -29.91 -33.67
N PHE A 812 -3.10 -28.68 -33.74
CA PHE A 812 -3.83 -27.44 -33.48
C PHE A 812 -4.28 -26.69 -34.74
N SER A 813 -3.90 -27.16 -35.93
CA SER A 813 -4.31 -26.54 -37.21
C SER A 813 -5.84 -26.44 -37.38
N VAL A 814 -6.60 -27.37 -36.80
CA VAL A 814 -8.07 -27.33 -36.81
C VAL A 814 -8.61 -26.16 -35.98
N LEU A 815 -7.92 -25.80 -34.90
CA LEU A 815 -8.32 -24.69 -34.03
C LEU A 815 -8.08 -23.34 -34.70
N GLU A 816 -6.94 -23.18 -35.37
CA GLU A 816 -6.62 -21.99 -36.16
C GLU A 816 -7.67 -21.76 -37.26
N VAL A 817 -8.02 -22.81 -38.02
CA VAL A 817 -9.07 -22.75 -39.06
C VAL A 817 -10.43 -22.41 -38.45
N ALA A 818 -10.75 -22.91 -37.26
CA ALA A 818 -12.01 -22.62 -36.58
C ALA A 818 -12.10 -21.16 -36.11
N ILE A 819 -11.00 -20.61 -35.57
CA ILE A 819 -10.90 -19.23 -35.14
C ILE A 819 -11.04 -18.28 -36.33
N ASP A 820 -10.29 -18.53 -37.41
CA ASP A 820 -10.36 -17.71 -38.63
C ASP A 820 -11.73 -17.80 -39.30
N GLY A 821 -12.34 -19.00 -39.31
CA GLY A 821 -13.69 -19.21 -39.82
C GLY A 821 -14.73 -18.40 -39.04
N ALA A 822 -14.69 -18.45 -37.70
CA ALA A 822 -15.58 -17.71 -36.83
C ALA A 822 -15.43 -16.19 -37.00
N LEU A 823 -14.19 -15.69 -37.07
CA LEU A 823 -13.91 -14.27 -37.29
C LEU A 823 -14.39 -13.79 -38.66
N LYS A 824 -14.12 -14.55 -39.72
CA LYS A 824 -14.53 -14.18 -41.08
C LYS A 824 -16.04 -14.10 -41.19
N MET A 825 -16.77 -15.04 -40.60
CA MET A 825 -18.23 -15.03 -40.67
C MET A 825 -18.90 -14.02 -39.77
N ALA A 826 -18.36 -13.75 -38.58
CA ALA A 826 -18.84 -12.62 -37.77
C ALA A 826 -18.76 -11.31 -38.57
N ASN A 827 -17.66 -11.09 -39.31
CA ASN A 827 -17.50 -9.92 -40.16
C ASN A 827 -18.44 -9.93 -41.39
N GLU A 828 -18.59 -11.05 -42.09
CA GLU A 828 -19.46 -11.17 -43.27
C GLU A 828 -20.95 -11.03 -42.92
N LEU A 829 -21.40 -11.60 -41.80
CA LEU A 829 -22.80 -11.48 -41.37
C LEU A 829 -23.12 -10.05 -40.93
N CYS A 830 -22.19 -9.37 -40.25
CA CYS A 830 -22.38 -7.98 -39.87
C CYS A 830 -22.23 -6.97 -41.00
N SER A 831 -21.54 -7.30 -42.11
CA SER A 831 -21.43 -6.40 -43.26
C SER A 831 -22.73 -6.25 -44.07
N HIS A 832 -23.72 -7.12 -43.84
CA HIS A 832 -25.03 -7.10 -44.53
C HIS A 832 -26.13 -6.38 -43.73
N VAL A 833 -25.83 -5.88 -42.53
CA VAL A 833 -26.76 -5.09 -41.72
C VAL A 833 -26.63 -3.61 -42.11
N PRO A 834 -27.65 -2.98 -42.72
CA PRO A 834 -27.57 -1.57 -43.09
C PRO A 834 -27.49 -0.70 -41.84
N SER A 835 -26.39 0.05 -41.70
CA SER A 835 -26.15 0.97 -40.59
C SER A 835 -27.15 2.13 -40.62
N GLN A 836 -28.29 2.01 -39.94
CA GLN A 836 -29.14 3.14 -39.59
C GLN A 836 -28.86 3.52 -38.14
N SER A 837 -28.11 4.59 -37.92
CA SER A 837 -27.93 5.19 -36.60
C SER A 837 -29.27 5.72 -36.09
N VAL A 838 -29.80 5.13 -35.03
CA VAL A 838 -30.99 5.62 -34.32
C VAL A 838 -30.58 6.85 -33.50
N SER A 839 -30.96 8.06 -33.93
CA SER A 839 -30.85 9.25 -33.09
C SER A 839 -32.02 9.26 -32.10
N VAL A 840 -31.76 8.88 -30.85
CA VAL A 840 -32.73 9.03 -29.76
C VAL A 840 -32.75 10.50 -29.34
N GLN A 841 -33.80 11.25 -29.74
CA GLN A 841 -34.10 12.54 -29.13
C GLN A 841 -34.81 12.28 -27.79
N ILE A 842 -34.12 12.62 -26.70
CA ILE A 842 -34.67 12.59 -25.34
C ILE A 842 -35.40 13.93 -25.11
N TYR A 843 -36.70 13.88 -24.80
CA TYR A 843 -37.53 15.00 -24.35
C TYR A 843 -37.65 15.02 -22.83
#